data_AF-A0A170YMV6-F1
#
_entry.id   AF-A0A170YMV6-F1
#
_cell.length_a   1.000
_cell.length_b   1.000
_cell.length_c   1.000
_cell.angle_alpha   90.00
_cell.angle_beta   90.00
_cell.angle_gamma   90.00
#
_symmetry.space_group_name_H-M   'P 1'
#
loop_
_entity.id
_entity.type
_entity.pdbx_description
1 polymer ?
#
loop_
_entity_poly.entity_id
_entity_poly.type
_entity_poly.pdbx_seq_one_letter_code
_entity_poly.pdbx_strand_id
1 'polypeptide(L)'
;MLLQARGEHLEDLAASAARVRDAGLRAAGRPGVLTYSRSVFIPLTRLCRDRCHYCTFATVPGKLRRAGHGMFMSLDEVLDIARRGAALGCKEALITLGDKPEDRWPEAREWLDAHGYDDTIAYVRAVSIRILEETGLLPHLNPGVLTWTDFQRLKPVAPSMGMMLETTATRLWSEPGGPHYGSPDKEPALRLRVLEDAGRSSVPFTTGILIGIGETYEERAESLFALRRIARAHHGIQELIIQNFRAKPDTAMRGMPDAELDELVATVAVARHIMGPSACLQAPPNLIDAEYERLIGAGIDDWGGVSPLTIDHVNPERPWPRIDQLAEVSRAAGFELRERLCVYPEFVKRGEPWLDPRVLPHVRALADPETGLAREDATVEGRPWQEPDEVFTAAGRTDLHRTIDTRGRTADRRDDFDSVYGDWDALREAAAPGMAPERIDTDVRAALRTAADDPTKLTDAEALALLHADGPALDALCRVADDVRKSAVGEDVTYIVTRNINFTNVCYTGCRFCAFAQRRTDADAYTLSLKQVADRAQQAWDVGAVEVCMQGGIHPDLPGTAYFDLARAVKERVPGMHVHAFSPMEVVNGAARTGLSVREWLIAAKEAGLDTIPGTAAEILDDEVRWVLTKGKLPTATWIEVVTTAHELGIRSSSTMMYGHVDQPRHWLGHLRTLARIQQQTGGFTEFVTLPFVHTNAPVYLAGIARPGPTMRDNRAVTAMARLLLHPYIPNIQTSWVKLGAEGAVEMLRSGANDLGGTLMEETISRMAGSSYGSYKSVGELVAMAEAAGRPARPRTTLYGEVPEERQRAAKASGGRLPELLPVLE
;
A
#
# COMPACT_ATOMS: atom_id res chain seq x y z
N MET A 1 28.11 -5.82 -24.66
CA MET A 1 29.56 -6.10 -24.69
C MET A 1 30.10 -6.57 -23.33
N LEU A 2 29.85 -5.89 -22.19
CA LEU A 2 30.42 -6.33 -20.89
C LEU A 2 29.97 -7.73 -20.42
N LEU A 3 28.70 -8.10 -20.61
CA LEU A 3 28.19 -9.45 -20.26
C LEU A 3 28.85 -10.59 -21.04
N GLN A 4 29.55 -10.27 -22.14
CA GLN A 4 30.26 -11.22 -22.98
C GLN A 4 31.77 -11.24 -22.70
N ALA A 5 32.25 -10.54 -21.66
CA ALA A 5 33.66 -10.52 -21.31
C ALA A 5 34.17 -11.93 -20.97
N ARG A 6 35.37 -12.26 -21.47
CA ARG A 6 36.08 -13.53 -21.27
C ARG A 6 37.58 -13.26 -21.13
N GLY A 7 38.33 -14.20 -20.55
CA GLY A 7 39.78 -14.07 -20.34
C GLY A 7 40.16 -12.79 -19.60
N GLU A 8 41.21 -12.10 -20.06
CA GLU A 8 41.72 -10.87 -19.44
C GLU A 8 40.65 -9.77 -19.30
N HIS A 9 39.72 -9.65 -20.25
CA HIS A 9 38.63 -8.68 -20.15
C HIS A 9 37.65 -8.98 -19.01
N LEU A 10 37.45 -10.26 -18.69
CA LEU A 10 36.62 -10.67 -17.57
C LEU A 10 37.33 -10.40 -16.23
N GLU A 11 38.63 -10.64 -16.18
CA GLU A 11 39.47 -10.32 -15.02
C GLU A 11 39.47 -8.81 -14.71
N ASP A 12 39.64 -7.98 -15.74
CA ASP A 12 39.57 -6.52 -15.61
C ASP A 12 38.20 -6.02 -15.12
N LEU A 13 37.12 -6.60 -15.67
CA LEU A 13 35.75 -6.29 -15.29
C LEU A 13 35.49 -6.70 -13.83
N ALA A 14 35.90 -7.90 -13.43
CA ALA A 14 35.79 -8.39 -12.06
C ALA A 14 36.59 -7.50 -11.08
N ALA A 15 37.85 -7.19 -11.41
CA ALA A 15 38.68 -6.31 -10.58
C ALA A 15 38.05 -4.91 -10.40
N SER A 16 37.40 -4.39 -11.43
CA SER A 16 36.64 -3.13 -11.34
C SER A 16 35.41 -3.25 -10.43
N ALA A 17 34.65 -4.34 -10.56
CA ALA A 17 33.49 -4.61 -9.72
C ALA A 17 33.86 -4.80 -8.24
N ALA A 18 34.96 -5.50 -7.96
CA ALA A 18 35.53 -5.64 -6.61
C ALA A 18 35.81 -4.28 -5.96
N ARG A 19 36.40 -3.32 -6.69
CA ARG A 19 36.63 -1.95 -6.17
C ARG A 19 35.33 -1.23 -5.83
N VAL A 20 34.27 -1.43 -6.62
CA VAL A 20 32.94 -0.85 -6.35
C VAL A 20 32.33 -1.47 -5.09
N ARG A 21 32.41 -2.79 -4.93
CA ARG A 21 31.99 -3.47 -3.69
C ARG A 21 32.74 -2.93 -2.48
N ASP A 22 34.07 -2.84 -2.55
CA ASP A 22 34.89 -2.41 -1.42
C ASP A 22 34.59 -0.96 -1.01
N ALA A 23 34.28 -0.10 -1.98
CA ALA A 23 33.79 1.24 -1.70
C ALA A 23 32.44 1.22 -0.97
N GLY A 24 31.53 0.32 -1.37
CA GLY A 24 30.26 0.06 -0.70
C GLY A 24 30.41 -0.41 0.74
N LEU A 25 31.25 -1.42 0.97
CA LEU A 25 31.54 -1.95 2.29
C LEU A 25 32.14 -0.90 3.23
N ARG A 26 33.05 -0.04 2.72
CA ARG A 26 33.56 1.12 3.48
C ARG A 26 32.46 2.11 3.82
N ALA A 27 31.60 2.47 2.86
CA ALA A 27 30.50 3.41 3.08
C ALA A 27 29.47 2.88 4.09
N ALA A 28 29.25 1.56 4.12
CA ALA A 28 28.39 0.88 5.07
C ALA A 28 29.03 0.66 6.46
N GLY A 29 30.29 1.06 6.66
CA GLY A 29 31.02 0.88 7.93
C GLY A 29 31.45 -0.55 8.22
N ARG A 30 31.55 -1.41 7.19
CA ARG A 30 31.94 -2.83 7.28
C ARG A 30 33.04 -3.22 6.29
N PRO A 31 34.17 -2.49 6.23
CA PRO A 31 35.24 -2.77 5.29
C PRO A 31 35.77 -4.20 5.45
N GLY A 32 35.92 -4.93 4.34
CA GLY A 32 36.49 -6.28 4.36
C GLY A 32 35.57 -7.34 4.98
N VAL A 33 34.26 -7.10 5.07
CA VAL A 33 33.29 -8.07 5.59
C VAL A 33 32.43 -8.62 4.46
N LEU A 34 32.37 -9.95 4.34
CA LEU A 34 31.35 -10.67 3.58
C LEU A 34 30.29 -11.20 4.55
N THR A 35 29.04 -11.22 4.13
CA THR A 35 27.93 -11.68 4.98
C THR A 35 27.30 -12.99 4.52
N TYR A 36 26.61 -13.67 5.43
CA TYR A 36 25.77 -14.83 5.14
C TYR A 36 24.64 -14.88 6.17
N SER A 37 23.52 -15.54 5.85
CA SER A 37 22.46 -15.82 6.82
C SER A 37 22.42 -17.30 7.17
N ARG A 38 22.41 -17.64 8.46
CA ARG A 38 22.27 -19.03 8.92
C ARG A 38 20.79 -19.39 9.01
N SER A 39 20.32 -20.25 8.12
CA SER A 39 18.89 -20.52 7.94
C SER A 39 18.50 -21.99 8.06
N VAL A 40 17.20 -22.24 8.16
CA VAL A 40 16.58 -23.52 7.80
C VAL A 40 15.61 -23.30 6.65
N PHE A 41 15.56 -24.25 5.73
CA PHE A 41 14.71 -24.21 4.54
C PHE A 41 13.43 -25.01 4.78
N ILE A 42 12.28 -24.34 4.75
CA ILE A 42 10.97 -24.93 5.04
C ILE A 42 10.11 -24.89 3.76
N PRO A 43 9.97 -26.00 3.02
CA PRO A 43 9.15 -26.08 1.82
C PRO A 43 7.67 -26.30 2.20
N LEU A 44 7.01 -25.25 2.69
CA LEU A 44 5.67 -25.30 3.29
C LEU A 44 4.66 -26.03 2.41
N THR A 45 4.75 -25.84 1.09
CA THR A 45 4.12 -26.72 0.12
C THR A 45 4.98 -26.82 -1.15
N ARG A 46 4.94 -27.98 -1.79
CA ARG A 46 5.54 -28.21 -3.12
C ARG A 46 4.49 -28.16 -4.23
N LEU A 47 3.24 -27.83 -3.92
CA LEU A 47 2.24 -27.57 -4.93
C LEU A 47 2.41 -26.14 -5.45
N CYS A 48 2.18 -25.96 -6.75
CA CYS A 48 2.28 -24.67 -7.42
C CYS A 48 1.27 -24.64 -8.58
N ARG A 49 0.72 -23.46 -8.89
CA ARG A 49 -0.11 -23.29 -10.10
C ARG A 49 0.73 -23.19 -11.37
N ASP A 50 1.94 -22.67 -11.28
CA ASP A 50 2.88 -22.55 -12.40
C ASP A 50 3.39 -23.89 -12.94
N ARG A 51 3.98 -23.83 -14.15
CA ARG A 51 4.52 -24.98 -14.90
C ARG A 51 5.92 -24.69 -15.47
N CYS A 52 6.80 -24.10 -14.66
CA CYS A 52 8.13 -23.72 -15.13
C CYS A 52 8.90 -24.94 -15.62
N HIS A 53 9.42 -24.87 -16.84
CA HIS A 53 10.00 -26.01 -17.55
C HIS A 53 11.35 -26.47 -16.97
N TYR A 54 11.98 -25.67 -16.10
CA TYR A 54 13.21 -25.99 -15.37
C TYR A 54 12.99 -26.42 -13.91
N CYS A 55 11.77 -26.33 -13.38
CA CYS A 55 11.52 -26.43 -11.94
C CYS A 55 11.33 -27.89 -11.50
N THR A 56 12.13 -28.34 -10.54
CA THR A 56 11.99 -29.64 -9.86
C THR A 56 11.31 -29.53 -8.49
N PHE A 57 11.18 -28.32 -7.95
CA PHE A 57 10.55 -28.06 -6.66
C PHE A 57 9.06 -28.38 -6.69
N ALA A 58 8.36 -27.91 -7.75
CA ALA A 58 6.94 -28.10 -7.91
C ALA A 58 6.58 -29.58 -8.21
N THR A 59 5.57 -30.09 -7.53
CA THR A 59 5.07 -31.46 -7.70
C THR A 59 3.54 -31.47 -7.80
N VAL A 60 2.96 -32.67 -7.85
CA VAL A 60 1.51 -32.87 -8.00
C VAL A 60 0.92 -33.62 -6.79
N PRO A 61 -0.37 -33.41 -6.43
CA PRO A 61 -1.00 -34.03 -5.27
C PRO A 61 -0.83 -35.56 -5.22
N GLY A 62 -0.96 -36.24 -6.36
CA GLY A 62 -0.77 -37.68 -6.46
C GLY A 62 0.64 -38.17 -6.09
N LYS A 63 1.69 -37.38 -6.34
CA LYS A 63 3.07 -37.72 -5.93
C LYS A 63 3.25 -37.51 -4.43
N LEU A 64 2.70 -36.43 -3.86
CA LEU A 64 2.75 -36.17 -2.41
C LEU A 64 2.08 -37.29 -1.61
N ARG A 65 0.85 -37.68 -2.00
CA ARG A 65 0.12 -38.79 -1.37
C ARG A 65 0.91 -40.10 -1.38
N ARG A 66 1.50 -40.46 -2.53
CA ARG A 66 2.33 -41.68 -2.65
C ARG A 66 3.58 -41.64 -1.78
N ALA A 67 4.13 -40.45 -1.55
CA ALA A 67 5.28 -40.25 -0.67
C ALA A 67 4.89 -40.08 0.81
N GLY A 68 3.60 -40.17 1.15
CA GLY A 68 3.11 -40.01 2.53
C GLY A 68 3.11 -38.57 3.04
N HIS A 69 3.19 -37.58 2.14
CA HIS A 69 3.17 -36.16 2.50
C HIS A 69 1.78 -35.55 2.34
N GLY A 70 1.46 -34.57 3.20
CA GLY A 70 0.30 -33.69 3.06
C GLY A 70 0.41 -32.76 1.85
N MET A 71 -0.68 -32.03 1.57
CA MET A 71 -0.67 -30.97 0.54
C MET A 71 0.16 -29.77 0.98
N PHE A 72 0.12 -29.49 2.29
CA PHE A 72 1.00 -28.57 3.00
C PHE A 72 1.69 -29.33 4.14
N MET A 73 2.85 -28.85 4.56
CA MET A 73 3.46 -29.28 5.82
C MET A 73 2.54 -28.87 6.98
N SER A 74 2.33 -29.78 7.91
CA SER A 74 1.64 -29.48 9.17
C SER A 74 2.47 -28.53 10.03
N LEU A 75 1.80 -27.82 10.93
CA LEU A 75 2.47 -26.89 11.83
C LEU A 75 3.53 -27.60 12.70
N ASP A 76 3.26 -28.82 13.16
CA ASP A 76 4.21 -29.59 13.97
C ASP A 76 5.47 -29.97 13.18
N GLU A 77 5.34 -30.33 11.90
CA GLU A 77 6.49 -30.59 11.02
C GLU A 77 7.33 -29.34 10.80
N VAL A 78 6.68 -28.19 10.62
CA VAL A 78 7.37 -26.91 10.46
C VAL A 78 8.11 -26.53 11.74
N LEU A 79 7.45 -26.63 12.89
CA LEU A 79 8.03 -26.31 14.19
C LEU A 79 9.16 -27.26 14.57
N ASP A 80 9.09 -28.55 14.21
CA ASP A 80 10.20 -29.49 14.42
C ASP A 80 11.47 -29.06 13.67
N ILE A 81 11.33 -28.67 12.39
CA ILE A 81 12.47 -28.17 11.60
C ILE A 81 13.01 -26.87 12.22
N ALA A 82 12.13 -25.94 12.56
CA ALA A 82 12.52 -24.65 13.13
C ALA A 82 13.21 -24.80 14.50
N ARG A 83 12.71 -25.68 15.39
CA ARG A 83 13.35 -25.96 16.70
C ARG A 83 14.72 -26.61 16.53
N ARG A 84 14.88 -27.55 15.59
CA ARG A 84 16.19 -28.14 15.27
C ARG A 84 17.15 -27.10 14.68
N GLY A 85 16.64 -26.17 13.86
CA GLY A 85 17.39 -25.01 13.38
C GLY A 85 17.85 -24.10 14.51
N ALA A 86 16.95 -23.74 15.43
CA ALA A 86 17.26 -22.92 16.62
C ALA A 86 18.38 -23.55 17.45
N ALA A 87 18.32 -24.86 17.68
CA ALA A 87 19.33 -25.61 18.41
C ALA A 87 20.73 -25.59 17.74
N LEU A 88 20.79 -25.33 16.43
CA LEU A 88 22.03 -25.15 15.65
C LEU A 88 22.43 -23.67 15.49
N GLY A 89 21.69 -22.76 16.15
CA GLY A 89 21.91 -21.32 16.11
C GLY A 89 21.43 -20.64 14.83
N CYS A 90 20.60 -21.30 14.01
CA CYS A 90 19.96 -20.64 12.86
C CYS A 90 19.04 -19.52 13.36
N LYS A 91 19.07 -18.37 12.67
CA LYS A 91 18.26 -17.19 12.99
C LYS A 91 17.17 -16.93 11.96
N GLU A 92 17.25 -17.60 10.81
CA GLU A 92 16.30 -17.47 9.71
C GLU A 92 15.51 -18.77 9.49
N ALA A 93 14.19 -18.64 9.34
CA ALA A 93 13.31 -19.66 8.80
C ALA A 93 12.91 -19.26 7.38
N LEU A 94 13.60 -19.81 6.38
CA LEU A 94 13.31 -19.56 4.97
C LEU A 94 12.09 -20.38 4.53
N ILE A 95 10.93 -19.75 4.52
CA ILE A 95 9.67 -20.37 4.10
C ILE A 95 9.53 -20.22 2.59
N THR A 96 9.43 -21.35 1.90
CA THR A 96 9.26 -21.40 0.45
C THR A 96 8.04 -22.23 0.08
N LEU A 97 7.39 -21.84 -1.00
CA LEU A 97 6.18 -22.49 -1.49
C LEU A 97 5.98 -22.17 -2.98
N GLY A 98 5.09 -22.92 -3.63
CA GLY A 98 4.61 -22.55 -4.95
C GLY A 98 3.52 -21.50 -4.89
N ASP A 99 3.38 -20.75 -5.98
CA ASP A 99 2.35 -19.73 -6.17
C ASP A 99 0.95 -20.33 -6.18
N LYS A 100 0.08 -19.80 -5.30
CA LYS A 100 -1.38 -20.02 -5.21
C LYS A 100 -1.83 -21.43 -5.65
N PRO A 101 -1.32 -22.51 -5.03
CA PRO A 101 -1.63 -23.88 -5.44
C PRO A 101 -3.13 -24.18 -5.44
N GLU A 102 -3.90 -23.54 -4.57
CA GLU A 102 -5.34 -23.66 -4.43
C GLU A 102 -6.15 -23.21 -5.66
N ASP A 103 -5.55 -22.45 -6.57
CA ASP A 103 -6.19 -22.05 -7.84
C ASP A 103 -6.09 -23.13 -8.92
N ARG A 104 -5.15 -24.08 -8.77
CA ARG A 104 -4.93 -25.18 -9.72
C ARG A 104 -5.35 -26.54 -9.16
N TRP A 105 -5.14 -26.74 -7.87
CA TRP A 105 -5.30 -28.04 -7.21
C TRP A 105 -6.46 -27.97 -6.21
N PRO A 106 -7.62 -28.58 -6.51
CA PRO A 106 -8.74 -28.66 -5.57
C PRO A 106 -8.33 -29.27 -4.23
N GLU A 107 -7.40 -30.23 -4.22
CA GLU A 107 -6.90 -30.83 -2.98
C GLU A 107 -6.18 -29.82 -2.06
N ALA A 108 -5.57 -28.77 -2.63
CA ALA A 108 -4.97 -27.71 -1.82
C ALA A 108 -6.05 -26.81 -1.20
N ARG A 109 -7.11 -26.47 -1.96
CA ARG A 109 -8.28 -25.73 -1.46
C ARG A 109 -8.97 -26.50 -0.33
N GLU A 110 -9.31 -27.76 -0.57
CA GLU A 110 -9.95 -28.64 0.42
C GLU A 110 -9.11 -28.76 1.70
N TRP A 111 -7.78 -28.82 1.56
CA TRP A 111 -6.89 -28.85 2.71
C TRP A 111 -6.96 -27.54 3.52
N LEU A 112 -6.89 -26.38 2.86
CA LEU A 112 -6.97 -25.07 3.52
C LEU A 112 -8.32 -24.89 4.25
N ASP A 113 -9.43 -25.19 3.57
CA ASP A 113 -10.78 -25.11 4.13
C ASP A 113 -10.92 -26.02 5.37
N ALA A 114 -10.42 -27.25 5.30
CA ALA A 114 -10.46 -28.21 6.42
C ALA A 114 -9.63 -27.77 7.64
N HIS A 115 -8.66 -26.87 7.44
CA HIS A 115 -7.82 -26.32 8.51
C HIS A 115 -8.22 -24.89 8.89
N GLY A 116 -9.30 -24.36 8.32
CA GLY A 116 -9.84 -23.04 8.65
C GLY A 116 -9.06 -21.86 8.07
N TYR A 117 -8.42 -22.05 6.91
CA TYR A 117 -7.69 -20.99 6.20
C TYR A 117 -8.36 -20.67 4.87
N ASP A 118 -8.57 -19.37 4.60
CA ASP A 118 -9.20 -18.92 3.34
C ASP A 118 -8.30 -19.12 2.12
N ASP A 119 -6.99 -19.00 2.32
CA ASP A 119 -5.97 -19.05 1.27
C ASP A 119 -4.61 -19.48 1.82
N THR A 120 -3.67 -19.76 0.90
CA THR A 120 -2.31 -20.15 1.26
C THR A 120 -1.59 -19.06 2.08
N ILE A 121 -1.87 -17.78 1.84
CA ILE A 121 -1.23 -16.65 2.53
C ILE A 121 -1.66 -16.58 4.01
N ALA A 122 -2.92 -16.89 4.32
CA ALA A 122 -3.44 -17.02 5.67
C ALA A 122 -2.66 -18.10 6.45
N TYR A 123 -2.39 -19.24 5.79
CA TYR A 123 -1.61 -20.31 6.42
C TYR A 123 -0.15 -19.92 6.62
N VAL A 124 0.49 -19.28 5.63
CA VAL A 124 1.85 -18.72 5.77
C VAL A 124 1.94 -17.78 6.96
N ARG A 125 0.94 -16.90 7.14
CA ARG A 125 0.88 -15.98 8.28
C ARG A 125 0.81 -16.73 9.61
N ALA A 126 -0.08 -17.71 9.73
CA ALA A 126 -0.24 -18.51 10.95
C ALA A 126 1.03 -19.27 11.31
N VAL A 127 1.69 -19.89 10.33
CA VAL A 127 2.97 -20.59 10.51
C VAL A 127 4.07 -19.64 10.96
N SER A 128 4.14 -18.44 10.37
CA SER A 128 5.16 -17.43 10.70
C SER A 128 5.05 -16.97 12.16
N ILE A 129 3.83 -16.72 12.65
CA ILE A 129 3.57 -16.37 14.06
C ILE A 129 4.08 -17.47 14.98
N ARG A 130 3.74 -18.71 14.69
CA ARG A 130 4.14 -19.86 15.53
C ARG A 130 5.65 -20.08 15.54
N ILE A 131 6.34 -19.85 14.42
CA ILE A 131 7.81 -19.89 14.36
C ILE A 131 8.41 -18.82 15.30
N LEU A 132 7.92 -17.58 15.23
CA LEU A 132 8.37 -16.48 16.08
C LEU A 132 8.15 -16.81 17.58
N GLU A 133 6.97 -17.33 17.91
CA GLU A 133 6.55 -17.59 19.29
C GLU A 133 7.23 -18.78 19.93
N GLU A 134 7.46 -19.85 19.17
CA GLU A 134 7.92 -21.11 19.75
C GLU A 134 9.39 -21.40 19.53
N THR A 135 10.02 -20.73 18.56
CA THR A 135 11.40 -21.05 18.15
C THR A 135 12.33 -19.86 18.17
N GLY A 136 11.81 -18.64 18.00
CA GLY A 136 12.63 -17.42 17.93
C GLY A 136 13.30 -17.18 16.57
N LEU A 137 13.15 -18.09 15.61
CA LEU A 137 13.63 -17.87 14.24
C LEU A 137 12.81 -16.74 13.58
N LEU A 138 13.46 -15.98 12.72
CA LEU A 138 12.84 -14.93 11.92
C LEU A 138 12.32 -15.51 10.60
N PRO A 139 11.01 -15.43 10.32
CA PRO A 139 10.46 -15.87 9.04
C PRO A 139 10.99 -15.00 7.88
N HIS A 140 11.58 -15.63 6.87
CA HIS A 140 11.84 -15.03 5.56
C HIS A 140 10.91 -15.70 4.55
N LEU A 141 9.99 -14.92 3.96
CA LEU A 141 8.91 -15.50 3.17
C LEU A 141 9.18 -15.39 1.67
N ASN A 142 9.19 -16.53 0.98
CA ASN A 142 9.24 -16.60 -0.48
C ASN A 142 7.95 -17.24 -1.06
N PRO A 143 6.80 -16.54 -0.97
CA PRO A 143 5.51 -17.06 -1.41
C PRO A 143 5.22 -16.90 -2.91
N GLY A 144 6.16 -16.35 -3.67
CA GLY A 144 5.95 -16.02 -5.08
C GLY A 144 5.28 -14.66 -5.28
N VAL A 145 4.33 -14.58 -6.20
CA VAL A 145 3.60 -13.35 -6.53
C VAL A 145 2.66 -12.96 -5.40
N LEU A 146 2.89 -11.77 -4.86
CA LEU A 146 2.08 -11.16 -3.80
C LEU A 146 1.30 -9.95 -4.33
N THR A 147 0.06 -9.80 -3.85
CA THR A 147 -0.68 -8.55 -4.02
C THR A 147 -0.29 -7.54 -2.94
N TRP A 148 -0.65 -6.27 -3.13
CA TRP A 148 -0.47 -5.24 -2.11
C TRP A 148 -1.12 -5.62 -0.76
N THR A 149 -2.31 -6.23 -0.78
CA THR A 149 -3.02 -6.70 0.42
C THR A 149 -2.25 -7.83 1.11
N ASP A 150 -1.64 -8.74 0.35
CA ASP A 150 -0.82 -9.82 0.93
C ASP A 150 0.39 -9.26 1.68
N PHE A 151 1.04 -8.21 1.15
CA PHE A 151 2.10 -7.51 1.87
C PHE A 151 1.61 -6.92 3.20
N GLN A 152 0.41 -6.34 3.25
CA GLN A 152 -0.15 -5.83 4.51
C GLN A 152 -0.43 -6.95 5.52
N ARG A 153 -0.81 -8.15 5.06
CA ARG A 153 -1.07 -9.32 5.93
C ARG A 153 0.21 -9.97 6.44
N LEU A 154 1.28 -9.99 5.63
CA LEU A 154 2.51 -10.73 5.93
C LEU A 154 3.60 -9.88 6.60
N LYS A 155 3.64 -8.56 6.35
CA LYS A 155 4.64 -7.68 6.97
C LYS A 155 4.66 -7.73 8.50
N PRO A 156 3.52 -7.86 9.21
CA PRO A 156 3.50 -7.98 10.67
C PRO A 156 4.08 -9.28 11.23
N VAL A 157 4.43 -10.25 10.38
CA VAL A 157 4.93 -11.58 10.80
C VAL A 157 6.28 -11.95 10.18
N ALA A 158 6.83 -11.10 9.31
CA ALA A 158 8.09 -11.38 8.63
C ALA A 158 8.92 -10.09 8.45
N PRO A 159 10.15 -10.03 8.96
CA PRO A 159 11.05 -8.89 8.73
C PRO A 159 11.59 -8.82 7.30
N SER A 160 11.43 -9.88 6.50
CA SER A 160 11.95 -9.97 5.14
C SER A 160 11.11 -10.90 4.28
N MET A 161 11.02 -10.59 2.98
CA MET A 161 10.36 -11.43 1.98
C MET A 161 11.18 -11.47 0.69
N GLY A 162 10.86 -12.39 -0.22
CA GLY A 162 11.57 -12.48 -1.48
C GLY A 162 10.79 -13.13 -2.61
N MET A 163 11.18 -12.75 -3.83
CA MET A 163 10.75 -13.37 -5.08
C MET A 163 11.76 -13.01 -6.16
N MET A 164 12.28 -14.01 -6.87
CA MET A 164 13.13 -13.75 -8.05
C MET A 164 12.35 -12.92 -9.09
N LEU A 165 13.00 -12.04 -9.84
CA LEU A 165 12.43 -11.51 -11.09
C LEU A 165 12.62 -12.55 -12.21
N GLU A 166 13.75 -13.25 -12.16
CA GLU A 166 14.26 -14.20 -13.16
C GLU A 166 14.65 -13.52 -14.47
N THR A 167 13.72 -12.85 -15.16
CA THR A 167 13.95 -12.17 -16.43
C THR A 167 12.83 -11.17 -16.77
N THR A 168 13.14 -10.14 -17.56
CA THR A 168 12.14 -9.24 -18.17
C THR A 168 11.68 -9.69 -19.56
N ALA A 169 12.23 -10.78 -20.08
CA ALA A 169 11.95 -11.26 -21.44
C ALA A 169 10.53 -11.86 -21.57
N THR A 170 9.57 -11.05 -22.04
CA THR A 170 8.17 -11.49 -22.21
C THR A 170 8.04 -12.73 -23.10
N ARG A 171 8.87 -12.87 -24.14
CA ARG A 171 8.84 -14.04 -25.05
C ARG A 171 9.04 -15.37 -24.33
N LEU A 172 9.86 -15.40 -23.26
CA LEU A 172 10.13 -16.63 -22.49
C LEU A 172 8.89 -17.12 -21.72
N TRP A 173 7.93 -16.23 -21.50
CA TRP A 173 6.64 -16.49 -20.88
C TRP A 173 5.51 -16.66 -21.90
N SER A 174 5.44 -15.82 -22.94
CA SER A 174 4.31 -15.79 -23.88
C SER A 174 4.40 -16.81 -25.02
N GLU A 175 5.61 -17.24 -25.41
CA GLU A 175 5.80 -18.10 -26.59
C GLU A 175 5.91 -19.59 -26.22
N PRO A 176 5.26 -20.49 -26.99
CA PRO A 176 5.40 -21.93 -26.79
C PRO A 176 6.86 -22.38 -26.82
N GLY A 177 7.26 -23.18 -25.83
CA GLY A 177 8.63 -23.67 -25.68
C GLY A 177 9.52 -22.79 -24.78
N GLY A 178 9.08 -21.58 -24.42
CA GLY A 178 9.74 -20.77 -23.40
C GLY A 178 9.75 -21.43 -22.02
N PRO A 179 10.74 -21.14 -21.14
CA PRO A 179 10.89 -21.75 -19.82
C PRO A 179 9.70 -21.48 -18.88
N HIS A 180 8.94 -20.41 -19.15
CA HIS A 180 7.82 -19.94 -18.35
C HIS A 180 6.47 -20.11 -19.04
N TYR A 181 6.45 -20.70 -20.24
CA TYR A 181 5.21 -20.89 -20.99
C TYR A 181 4.20 -21.72 -20.18
N GLY A 182 2.98 -21.20 -20.03
CA GLY A 182 1.93 -21.83 -19.22
C GLY A 182 2.08 -21.62 -17.70
N SER A 183 2.90 -20.65 -17.27
CA SER A 183 3.08 -20.25 -15.87
C SER A 183 2.56 -18.82 -15.67
N PRO A 184 1.31 -18.63 -15.19
CA PRO A 184 0.70 -17.31 -15.09
C PRO A 184 1.48 -16.32 -14.20
N ASP A 185 2.16 -16.80 -13.16
CA ASP A 185 2.90 -15.93 -12.24
C ASP A 185 4.30 -15.55 -12.71
N LYS A 186 4.72 -16.12 -13.84
CA LYS A 186 6.02 -15.83 -14.46
C LYS A 186 5.96 -14.70 -15.49
N GLU A 187 4.83 -14.00 -15.60
CA GLU A 187 4.73 -12.80 -16.43
C GLU A 187 5.65 -11.69 -15.89
N PRO A 188 6.58 -11.15 -16.68
CA PRO A 188 7.51 -10.12 -16.22
C PRO A 188 6.84 -8.88 -15.63
N ALA A 189 5.76 -8.40 -16.24
CA ALA A 189 5.03 -7.22 -15.79
C ALA A 189 4.41 -7.42 -14.40
N LEU A 190 3.90 -8.63 -14.11
CA LEU A 190 3.36 -8.99 -12.81
C LEU A 190 4.48 -9.01 -11.75
N ARG A 191 5.63 -9.62 -12.07
CA ARG A 191 6.74 -9.72 -11.11
C ARG A 191 7.37 -8.36 -10.80
N LEU A 192 7.53 -7.50 -11.80
CA LEU A 192 7.99 -6.12 -11.57
C LEU A 192 7.03 -5.36 -10.65
N ARG A 193 5.71 -5.56 -10.81
CA ARG A 193 4.71 -4.96 -9.93
C ARG A 193 4.85 -5.43 -8.48
N VAL A 194 5.11 -6.72 -8.23
CA VAL A 194 5.37 -7.24 -6.87
C VAL A 194 6.56 -6.53 -6.23
N LEU A 195 7.64 -6.30 -6.98
CA LEU A 195 8.83 -5.60 -6.48
C LEU A 195 8.55 -4.12 -6.16
N GLU A 196 7.74 -3.45 -6.99
CA GLU A 196 7.26 -2.10 -6.69
C GLU A 196 6.37 -2.08 -5.44
N ASP A 197 5.43 -3.02 -5.32
CA ASP A 197 4.49 -3.12 -4.20
C ASP A 197 5.18 -3.47 -2.88
N ALA A 198 6.25 -4.27 -2.90
CA ALA A 198 7.12 -4.50 -1.75
C ALA A 198 7.77 -3.20 -1.26
N GLY A 199 8.35 -2.43 -2.19
CA GLY A 199 8.94 -1.13 -1.89
C GLY A 199 7.93 -0.10 -1.39
N ARG A 200 6.73 -0.08 -1.99
CA ARG A 200 5.58 0.73 -1.57
C ARG A 200 5.09 0.38 -0.16
N SER A 201 5.12 -0.91 0.18
CA SER A 201 4.72 -1.43 1.49
C SER A 201 5.82 -1.33 2.56
N SER A 202 7.00 -0.80 2.20
CA SER A 202 8.20 -0.78 3.06
C SER A 202 8.53 -2.19 3.59
N VAL A 203 8.61 -3.17 2.70
CA VAL A 203 9.05 -4.54 3.01
C VAL A 203 10.46 -4.73 2.42
N PRO A 204 11.47 -5.05 3.25
CA PRO A 204 12.80 -5.44 2.76
C PRO A 204 12.65 -6.69 1.87
N PHE A 205 13.07 -6.58 0.62
CA PHE A 205 12.75 -7.57 -0.41
C PHE A 205 14.00 -8.11 -1.10
N THR A 206 14.11 -9.43 -1.14
CA THR A 206 15.13 -10.16 -1.89
C THR A 206 14.62 -10.48 -3.30
N THR A 207 15.40 -10.18 -4.32
CA THR A 207 15.07 -10.52 -5.71
C THR A 207 16.32 -10.84 -6.52
N GLY A 208 16.17 -11.14 -7.80
CA GLY A 208 17.29 -11.60 -8.60
C GLY A 208 16.93 -12.02 -10.01
N ILE A 209 17.95 -12.32 -10.80
CA ILE A 209 17.83 -12.87 -12.15
C ILE A 209 18.34 -14.30 -12.20
N LEU A 210 17.76 -15.09 -13.10
CA LEU A 210 18.17 -16.45 -13.39
C LEU A 210 18.77 -16.45 -14.79
N ILE A 211 20.06 -16.75 -14.90
CA ILE A 211 20.78 -16.70 -16.18
C ILE A 211 20.87 -18.08 -16.83
N GLY A 212 20.82 -18.13 -18.15
CA GLY A 212 20.94 -19.37 -18.94
C GLY A 212 19.62 -20.11 -19.15
N ILE A 213 18.48 -19.45 -18.96
CA ILE A 213 17.15 -20.05 -19.21
C ILE A 213 16.64 -19.81 -20.63
N GLY A 214 17.46 -19.16 -21.46
CA GLY A 214 17.16 -18.84 -22.86
C GLY A 214 17.04 -17.34 -23.13
N GLU A 215 17.32 -16.48 -22.15
CA GLU A 215 17.38 -15.04 -22.31
C GLU A 215 18.61 -14.60 -23.11
N THR A 216 18.51 -13.50 -23.86
CA THR A 216 19.67 -12.88 -24.52
C THR A 216 20.44 -12.00 -23.54
N TYR A 217 21.67 -11.60 -23.91
CA TYR A 217 22.44 -10.67 -23.10
C TYR A 217 21.78 -9.28 -23.01
N GLU A 218 21.06 -8.85 -24.04
CA GLU A 218 20.27 -7.61 -24.02
C GLU A 218 19.14 -7.72 -22.98
N GLU A 219 18.34 -8.78 -23.02
CA GLU A 219 17.26 -9.03 -22.07
C GLU A 219 17.77 -9.15 -20.62
N ARG A 220 18.95 -9.76 -20.45
CA ARG A 220 19.64 -9.84 -19.15
C ARG A 220 20.03 -8.44 -18.64
N ALA A 221 20.56 -7.58 -19.50
CA ALA A 221 20.89 -6.20 -19.15
C ALA A 221 19.62 -5.37 -18.83
N GLU A 222 18.56 -5.50 -19.63
CA GLU A 222 17.27 -4.86 -19.39
C GLU A 222 16.69 -5.25 -18.03
N SER A 223 16.81 -6.53 -17.65
CA SER A 223 16.40 -7.02 -16.34
C SER A 223 17.15 -6.32 -15.21
N LEU A 224 18.47 -6.17 -15.32
CA LEU A 224 19.30 -5.46 -14.34
C LEU A 224 18.95 -3.97 -14.27
N PHE A 225 18.67 -3.31 -15.40
CA PHE A 225 18.23 -1.91 -15.40
C PHE A 225 16.84 -1.73 -14.80
N ALA A 226 15.92 -2.66 -15.03
CA ALA A 226 14.59 -2.66 -14.41
C ALA A 226 14.71 -2.77 -12.88
N LEU A 227 15.56 -3.67 -12.39
CA LEU A 227 15.85 -3.82 -10.95
C LEU A 227 16.51 -2.57 -10.37
N ARG A 228 17.46 -1.96 -11.08
CA ARG A 228 18.09 -0.68 -10.66
C ARG A 228 17.05 0.43 -10.52
N ARG A 229 16.13 0.56 -11.48
CA ARG A 229 15.07 1.57 -11.44
C ARG A 229 14.19 1.40 -10.19
N ILE A 230 13.75 0.17 -9.90
CA ILE A 230 12.94 -0.13 -8.72
C ILE A 230 13.73 0.13 -7.43
N ALA A 231 14.99 -0.33 -7.36
CA ALA A 231 15.88 -0.10 -6.22
C ALA A 231 16.06 1.40 -5.94
N ARG A 232 16.23 2.23 -6.98
CA ARG A 232 16.34 3.70 -6.82
C ARG A 232 15.02 4.35 -6.41
N ALA A 233 13.89 3.90 -6.94
CA ALA A 233 12.59 4.51 -6.66
C ALA A 233 12.10 4.22 -5.23
N HIS A 234 12.39 3.02 -4.71
CA HIS A 234 11.79 2.55 -3.45
C HIS A 234 12.80 2.26 -2.34
N HIS A 235 14.07 2.02 -2.66
CA HIS A 235 15.12 1.64 -1.70
C HIS A 235 14.79 0.40 -0.85
N GLY A 236 13.95 -0.52 -1.38
CA GLY A 236 13.49 -1.71 -0.67
C GLY A 236 14.13 -3.03 -1.10
N ILE A 237 14.87 -3.06 -2.22
CA ILE A 237 15.63 -4.25 -2.62
C ILE A 237 16.87 -4.33 -1.71
N GLN A 238 16.90 -5.32 -0.84
CA GLN A 238 18.01 -5.54 0.11
C GLN A 238 19.10 -6.46 -0.47
N GLU A 239 18.72 -7.34 -1.38
CA GLU A 239 19.59 -8.38 -1.95
C GLU A 239 19.26 -8.59 -3.42
N LEU A 240 20.30 -8.65 -4.24
CA LEU A 240 20.22 -9.04 -5.64
C LEU A 240 20.93 -10.39 -5.87
N ILE A 241 20.14 -11.43 -6.13
CA ILE A 241 20.59 -12.78 -6.44
C ILE A 241 20.90 -12.89 -7.93
N ILE A 242 22.13 -13.29 -8.27
CA ILE A 242 22.50 -13.71 -9.61
C ILE A 242 22.70 -15.22 -9.58
N GLN A 243 21.72 -15.95 -10.10
CA GLN A 243 21.72 -17.41 -10.08
C GLN A 243 21.89 -17.96 -11.49
N ASN A 244 22.78 -18.94 -11.66
CA ASN A 244 22.92 -19.70 -12.90
C ASN A 244 21.91 -20.84 -12.98
N PHE A 245 21.36 -21.04 -14.17
CA PHE A 245 20.58 -22.23 -14.51
C PHE A 245 21.50 -23.45 -14.55
N ARG A 246 21.00 -24.54 -13.96
CA ARG A 246 21.59 -25.88 -14.01
C ARG A 246 20.53 -26.84 -14.53
N ALA A 247 20.88 -27.58 -15.57
CA ALA A 247 19.99 -28.54 -16.21
C ALA A 247 19.73 -29.75 -15.31
N LYS A 248 18.46 -30.16 -15.25
CA LYS A 248 18.01 -31.24 -14.36
C LYS A 248 17.33 -32.34 -15.17
N PRO A 249 17.65 -33.63 -14.95
CA PRO A 249 17.13 -34.75 -15.76
C PRO A 249 15.60 -34.82 -15.81
N ASP A 250 14.92 -34.49 -14.71
CA ASP A 250 13.46 -34.64 -14.56
C ASP A 250 12.67 -33.40 -15.03
N THR A 251 13.28 -32.56 -15.86
CA THR A 251 12.67 -31.30 -16.33
C THR A 251 12.48 -31.29 -17.85
N ALA A 252 11.60 -30.41 -18.33
CA ALA A 252 11.43 -30.21 -19.77
C ALA A 252 12.69 -29.58 -20.40
N MET A 253 13.48 -28.83 -19.60
CA MET A 253 14.75 -28.22 -20.00
C MET A 253 15.99 -29.10 -19.78
N ARG A 254 15.84 -30.42 -19.55
CA ARG A 254 16.96 -31.35 -19.31
C ARG A 254 18.04 -31.37 -20.41
N GLY A 255 17.71 -30.94 -21.62
CA GLY A 255 18.62 -30.90 -22.77
C GLY A 255 19.26 -29.53 -23.02
N MET A 256 18.95 -28.52 -22.20
CA MET A 256 19.56 -27.20 -22.31
C MET A 256 20.92 -27.19 -21.60
N PRO A 257 21.92 -26.47 -22.13
CA PRO A 257 23.21 -26.35 -21.47
C PRO A 257 23.09 -25.56 -20.15
N ASP A 258 23.97 -25.89 -19.21
CA ASP A 258 24.15 -25.08 -18.00
C ASP A 258 24.63 -23.67 -18.35
N ALA A 259 24.31 -22.70 -17.51
CA ALA A 259 24.98 -21.41 -17.58
C ALA A 259 26.45 -21.55 -17.12
N GLU A 260 27.37 -21.24 -18.04
CA GLU A 260 28.80 -21.28 -17.81
C GLU A 260 29.23 -20.35 -16.67
N LEU A 261 30.25 -20.76 -15.91
CA LEU A 261 30.74 -19.99 -14.77
C LEU A 261 31.23 -18.58 -15.18
N ASP A 262 31.89 -18.47 -16.34
CA ASP A 262 32.33 -17.17 -16.87
C ASP A 262 31.16 -16.23 -17.13
N GLU A 263 30.00 -16.75 -17.54
CA GLU A 263 28.79 -15.93 -17.70
C GLU A 263 28.24 -15.45 -16.36
N LEU A 264 28.29 -16.30 -15.33
CA LEU A 264 27.90 -15.93 -13.98
C LEU A 264 28.81 -14.83 -13.43
N VAL A 265 30.13 -15.01 -13.52
CA VAL A 265 31.14 -14.02 -13.08
C VAL A 265 30.94 -12.70 -13.81
N ALA A 266 30.76 -12.72 -15.14
CA ALA A 266 30.52 -11.52 -15.93
C ALA A 266 29.21 -10.82 -15.51
N THR A 267 28.15 -11.59 -15.27
CA THR A 267 26.85 -11.05 -14.86
C THR A 267 26.91 -10.42 -13.47
N VAL A 268 27.57 -11.07 -12.50
CA VAL A 268 27.78 -10.52 -11.14
C VAL A 268 28.54 -9.20 -11.22
N ALA A 269 29.64 -9.15 -11.98
CA ALA A 269 30.45 -7.94 -12.11
C ALA A 269 29.69 -6.80 -12.81
N VAL A 270 28.92 -7.10 -13.86
CA VAL A 270 28.05 -6.11 -14.51
C VAL A 270 26.94 -5.64 -13.57
N ALA A 271 26.29 -6.54 -12.84
CA ALA A 271 25.27 -6.20 -11.86
C ALA A 271 25.83 -5.26 -10.78
N ARG A 272 27.04 -5.51 -10.28
CA ARG A 272 27.73 -4.64 -9.32
C ARG A 272 27.90 -3.22 -9.85
N HIS A 273 28.29 -3.07 -11.11
CA HIS A 273 28.43 -1.75 -11.75
C HIS A 273 27.08 -1.06 -12.00
N ILE A 274 26.05 -1.80 -12.41
CA ILE A 274 24.72 -1.25 -12.68
C ILE A 274 24.05 -0.81 -11.38
N MET A 275 24.04 -1.67 -10.36
CA MET A 275 23.37 -1.41 -9.09
C MET A 275 24.16 -0.44 -8.20
N GLY A 276 25.48 -0.40 -8.35
CA GLY A 276 26.37 0.50 -7.62
C GLY A 276 26.88 -0.05 -6.30
N PRO A 277 27.61 0.78 -5.53
CA PRO A 277 28.33 0.34 -4.33
C PRO A 277 27.40 -0.04 -3.17
N SER A 278 26.19 0.52 -3.08
CA SER A 278 25.29 0.27 -1.94
C SER A 278 24.47 -1.02 -2.04
N ALA A 279 24.46 -1.69 -3.20
CA ALA A 279 23.66 -2.89 -3.39
C ALA A 279 24.34 -4.12 -2.78
N CYS A 280 23.58 -5.03 -2.18
CA CYS A 280 24.13 -6.32 -1.76
C CYS A 280 23.91 -7.36 -2.86
N LEU A 281 24.98 -8.03 -3.28
CA LEU A 281 24.96 -9.01 -4.37
C LEU A 281 25.33 -10.38 -3.85
N GLN A 282 24.49 -11.34 -4.22
CA GLN A 282 24.60 -12.73 -3.83
C GLN A 282 24.64 -13.61 -5.09
N ALA A 283 25.45 -14.66 -5.04
CA ALA A 283 25.41 -15.75 -6.01
C ALA A 283 25.46 -17.09 -5.26
N PRO A 284 24.66 -18.10 -5.67
CA PRO A 284 24.51 -19.33 -4.91
C PRO A 284 25.83 -20.11 -4.81
N PRO A 285 26.38 -20.32 -3.60
CA PRO A 285 27.71 -20.89 -3.44
C PRO A 285 27.75 -22.40 -3.73
N ASN A 286 26.61 -23.08 -3.73
CA ASN A 286 26.48 -24.51 -4.08
C ASN A 286 26.44 -24.77 -5.60
N LEU A 287 26.29 -23.74 -6.44
CA LEU A 287 26.11 -23.89 -7.90
C LEU A 287 27.34 -23.53 -8.74
N ILE A 288 28.52 -23.44 -8.11
CA ILE A 288 29.76 -22.95 -8.75
C ILE A 288 30.96 -23.90 -8.62
N ASP A 289 30.74 -25.18 -8.31
CA ASP A 289 31.78 -26.22 -8.32
C ASP A 289 33.08 -25.84 -7.55
N ALA A 290 32.93 -25.15 -6.42
CA ALA A 290 33.99 -24.66 -5.51
C ALA A 290 34.86 -23.48 -6.00
N GLU A 291 34.48 -22.79 -7.07
CA GLU A 291 35.18 -21.61 -7.62
C GLU A 291 34.85 -20.29 -6.88
N TYR A 292 34.91 -20.31 -5.54
CA TYR A 292 34.45 -19.21 -4.67
C TYR A 292 35.18 -17.89 -4.91
N GLU A 293 36.50 -17.94 -5.11
CA GLU A 293 37.36 -16.77 -5.30
C GLU A 293 36.95 -15.94 -6.52
N ARG A 294 36.43 -16.59 -7.58
CA ARG A 294 35.98 -15.91 -8.79
C ARG A 294 34.74 -15.05 -8.54
N LEU A 295 33.82 -15.52 -7.70
CA LEU A 295 32.63 -14.74 -7.32
C LEU A 295 32.98 -13.59 -6.38
N ILE A 296 33.87 -13.83 -5.40
CA ILE A 296 34.42 -12.73 -4.57
C ILE A 296 35.09 -11.72 -5.50
N GLY A 297 35.95 -12.15 -6.43
CA GLY A 297 36.58 -11.28 -7.42
C GLY A 297 35.57 -10.49 -8.26
N ALA A 298 34.42 -11.09 -8.61
CA ALA A 298 33.35 -10.43 -9.37
C ALA A 298 32.56 -9.39 -8.56
N GLY A 299 32.74 -9.32 -7.24
CA GLY A 299 32.13 -8.31 -6.40
C GLY A 299 30.86 -8.72 -5.65
N ILE A 300 30.65 -10.02 -5.38
CA ILE A 300 29.67 -10.41 -4.35
C ILE A 300 30.11 -9.85 -2.98
N ASP A 301 29.14 -9.54 -2.13
CA ASP A 301 29.36 -9.21 -0.72
C ASP A 301 28.59 -10.12 0.25
N ASP A 302 27.78 -11.04 -0.28
CA ASP A 302 26.96 -11.94 0.50
C ASP A 302 26.92 -13.35 -0.11
N TRP A 303 26.98 -14.38 0.74
CA TRP A 303 26.86 -15.79 0.33
C TRP A 303 25.41 -16.30 0.32
N GLY A 304 24.46 -15.53 0.84
CA GLY A 304 23.05 -15.88 0.95
C GLY A 304 22.71 -16.67 2.20
N GLY A 305 21.50 -17.24 2.19
CA GLY A 305 21.05 -18.18 3.21
C GLY A 305 21.75 -19.54 3.07
N VAL A 306 22.43 -19.98 4.13
CA VAL A 306 23.14 -21.27 4.18
C VAL A 306 22.59 -22.08 5.34
N SER A 307 22.12 -23.29 5.05
CA SER A 307 21.52 -24.16 6.04
C SER A 307 22.47 -25.27 6.49
N PRO A 308 22.73 -25.41 7.81
CA PRO A 308 23.46 -26.54 8.37
C PRO A 308 22.60 -27.80 8.57
N LEU A 309 21.28 -27.71 8.34
CA LEU A 309 20.32 -28.77 8.68
C LEU A 309 19.57 -29.32 7.47
N THR A 310 18.84 -28.45 6.77
CA THR A 310 18.01 -28.81 5.62
C THR A 310 18.78 -28.67 4.31
N ILE A 311 18.46 -29.50 3.33
CA ILE A 311 19.02 -29.40 1.98
C ILE A 311 18.49 -28.17 1.23
N ASP A 312 19.09 -27.86 0.09
CA ASP A 312 18.49 -26.95 -0.90
C ASP A 312 17.33 -27.71 -1.59
N HIS A 313 16.08 -27.38 -1.27
CA HIS A 313 14.94 -28.06 -1.89
C HIS A 313 14.69 -27.65 -3.35
N VAL A 314 15.34 -26.58 -3.83
CA VAL A 314 15.28 -26.14 -5.23
C VAL A 314 16.33 -26.90 -6.05
N ASN A 315 17.54 -27.06 -5.53
CA ASN A 315 18.65 -27.81 -6.15
C ASN A 315 19.14 -28.95 -5.21
N PRO A 316 18.32 -29.98 -4.95
CA PRO A 316 18.62 -31.04 -3.98
C PRO A 316 19.89 -31.83 -4.29
N GLU A 317 20.32 -31.83 -5.56
CA GLU A 317 21.56 -32.45 -6.03
C GLU A 317 22.83 -31.64 -5.73
N ARG A 318 22.70 -30.39 -5.26
CA ARG A 318 23.81 -29.48 -4.94
C ARG A 318 23.72 -29.03 -3.47
N PRO A 319 24.31 -29.79 -2.52
CA PRO A 319 24.18 -29.49 -1.09
C PRO A 319 24.85 -28.15 -0.72
N TRP A 320 24.36 -27.56 0.38
CA TRP A 320 24.96 -26.34 0.94
C TRP A 320 26.43 -26.57 1.33
N PRO A 321 27.32 -25.60 1.05
CA PRO A 321 28.68 -25.64 1.58
C PRO A 321 28.66 -25.49 3.10
N ARG A 322 29.68 -26.03 3.77
CA ARG A 322 29.84 -25.84 5.22
C ARG A 322 30.21 -24.39 5.51
N ILE A 323 29.64 -23.81 6.57
CA ILE A 323 29.92 -22.42 6.96
C ILE A 323 31.42 -22.20 7.22
N ASP A 324 32.09 -23.14 7.88
CA ASP A 324 33.54 -23.06 8.13
C ASP A 324 34.36 -23.03 6.82
N GLN A 325 33.89 -23.70 5.78
CA GLN A 325 34.52 -23.65 4.45
C GLN A 325 34.35 -22.27 3.84
N LEU A 326 33.14 -21.67 3.93
CA LEU A 326 32.90 -20.30 3.46
C LEU A 326 33.77 -19.28 4.23
N ALA A 327 33.94 -19.48 5.54
CA ALA A 327 34.81 -18.63 6.35
C ALA A 327 36.27 -18.72 5.91
N GLU A 328 36.76 -19.94 5.65
CA GLU A 328 38.12 -20.18 5.18
C GLU A 328 38.40 -19.51 3.82
N VAL A 329 37.53 -19.72 2.84
CA VAL A 329 37.72 -19.12 1.50
C VAL A 329 37.56 -17.60 1.52
N SER A 330 36.66 -17.07 2.35
CA SER A 330 36.52 -15.62 2.53
C SER A 330 37.79 -15.03 3.14
N ARG A 331 38.35 -15.68 4.17
CA ARG A 331 39.60 -15.27 4.82
C ARG A 331 40.79 -15.36 3.89
N ALA A 332 40.88 -16.41 3.07
CA ALA A 332 41.91 -16.55 2.04
C ALA A 332 41.87 -15.42 1.01
N ALA A 333 40.66 -14.93 0.67
CA ALA A 333 40.45 -13.78 -0.19
C ALA A 333 40.58 -12.41 0.52
N GLY A 334 40.94 -12.39 1.81
CA GLY A 334 41.14 -11.16 2.58
C GLY A 334 39.89 -10.58 3.24
N PHE A 335 38.82 -11.37 3.39
CA PHE A 335 37.56 -10.96 4.01
C PHE A 335 37.26 -11.71 5.31
N GLU A 336 36.64 -11.02 6.27
CA GLU A 336 36.00 -11.63 7.42
C GLU A 336 34.58 -12.06 7.04
N LEU A 337 34.21 -13.31 7.34
CA LEU A 337 32.83 -13.77 7.16
C LEU A 337 32.02 -13.47 8.43
N ARG A 338 30.90 -12.78 8.30
CA ARG A 338 30.01 -12.44 9.42
C ARG A 338 28.57 -12.81 9.18
N GLU A 339 27.91 -13.28 10.24
CA GLU A 339 26.49 -13.63 10.18
C GLU A 339 25.62 -12.36 10.13
N ARG A 340 24.64 -12.35 9.24
CA ARG A 340 23.53 -11.38 9.21
C ARG A 340 22.22 -12.09 9.50
N LEU A 341 21.18 -11.31 9.77
CA LEU A 341 19.81 -11.81 9.79
C LEU A 341 19.26 -11.95 8.36
N CYS A 342 18.06 -12.52 8.24
CA CYS A 342 17.34 -12.57 6.96
C CYS A 342 17.00 -11.17 6.42
N VAL A 343 16.88 -10.18 7.31
CA VAL A 343 16.80 -8.75 7.00
C VAL A 343 18.19 -8.11 7.10
N TYR A 344 18.54 -7.29 6.13
CA TYR A 344 19.88 -6.70 6.05
C TYR A 344 20.12 -5.57 7.07
N PRO A 345 21.39 -5.34 7.48
CA PRO A 345 21.75 -4.41 8.56
C PRO A 345 21.22 -2.98 8.39
N GLU A 346 21.16 -2.48 7.16
CA GLU A 346 20.64 -1.14 6.86
C GLU A 346 19.15 -1.00 7.20
N PHE A 347 18.35 -2.06 7.03
CA PHE A 347 16.93 -2.07 7.38
C PHE A 347 16.72 -2.27 8.88
N VAL A 348 17.56 -3.08 9.51
CA VAL A 348 17.59 -3.22 10.98
C VAL A 348 17.84 -1.87 11.65
N LYS A 349 18.83 -1.10 11.16
CA LYS A 349 19.17 0.23 11.68
C LYS A 349 18.08 1.28 11.42
N ARG A 350 17.43 1.21 10.26
CA ARG A 350 16.32 2.12 9.92
C ARG A 350 15.08 1.85 10.77
N GLY A 351 14.79 0.60 11.12
CA GLY A 351 13.61 0.25 11.91
C GLY A 351 12.31 0.55 11.17
N GLU A 352 11.38 1.24 11.82
CA GLU A 352 10.11 1.67 11.20
C GLU A 352 10.36 2.70 10.08
N PRO A 353 9.62 2.65 8.95
CA PRO A 353 8.48 1.77 8.68
C PRO A 353 8.87 0.43 8.02
N TRP A 354 10.15 0.08 7.88
CA TRP A 354 10.59 -1.15 7.20
C TRP A 354 10.30 -2.42 8.00
N LEU A 355 10.41 -2.31 9.32
CA LEU A 355 10.07 -3.37 10.26
C LEU A 355 8.77 -3.01 10.98
N ASP A 356 7.81 -3.93 10.97
CA ASP A 356 6.57 -3.78 11.74
C ASP A 356 6.86 -3.81 13.25
N PRO A 357 6.17 -3.01 14.08
CA PRO A 357 6.35 -3.03 15.53
C PRO A 357 6.21 -4.43 16.14
N ARG A 358 5.39 -5.32 15.56
CA ARG A 358 5.21 -6.69 16.06
C ARG A 358 6.43 -7.58 15.85
N VAL A 359 7.21 -7.36 14.79
CA VAL A 359 8.44 -8.14 14.52
C VAL A 359 9.69 -7.50 15.10
N LEU A 360 9.65 -6.20 15.41
CA LEU A 360 10.81 -5.43 15.87
C LEU A 360 11.45 -5.99 17.16
N PRO A 361 10.71 -6.45 18.19
CA PRO A 361 11.31 -7.11 19.35
C PRO A 361 12.07 -8.39 19.01
N HIS A 362 11.57 -9.17 18.04
CA HIS A 362 12.22 -10.41 17.60
C HIS A 362 13.53 -10.11 16.84
N VAL A 363 13.51 -9.11 15.95
CA VAL A 363 14.72 -8.67 15.23
C VAL A 363 15.77 -8.12 16.20
N ARG A 364 15.37 -7.23 17.12
CA ARG A 364 16.29 -6.64 18.13
C ARG A 364 16.88 -7.68 19.08
N ALA A 365 16.18 -8.78 19.33
CA ALA A 365 16.69 -9.87 20.14
C ALA A 365 17.86 -10.62 19.47
N LEU A 366 18.00 -10.53 18.15
CA LEU A 366 19.02 -11.25 17.40
C LEU A 366 20.05 -10.34 16.73
N ALA A 367 19.73 -9.05 16.57
CA ALA A 367 20.60 -8.06 15.96
C ALA A 367 21.55 -7.38 16.96
N ASP A 368 22.74 -7.06 16.48
CA ASP A 368 23.67 -6.15 17.14
C ASP A 368 23.21 -4.70 16.89
N PRO A 369 23.02 -3.88 17.94
CA PRO A 369 22.44 -2.54 17.79
C PRO A 369 23.37 -1.54 17.09
N GLU A 370 24.69 -1.74 17.11
CA GLU A 370 25.66 -0.82 16.51
C GLU A 370 25.86 -1.12 15.02
N THR A 371 25.97 -2.41 14.68
CA THR A 371 26.31 -2.89 13.34
C THR A 371 25.07 -3.29 12.53
N GLY A 372 23.98 -3.69 13.17
CA GLY A 372 22.79 -4.29 12.54
C GLY A 372 23.00 -5.73 12.05
N LEU A 373 24.19 -6.30 12.23
CA LEU A 373 24.49 -7.70 11.93
C LEU A 373 23.88 -8.64 12.97
N ALA A 374 23.92 -9.95 12.73
CA ALA A 374 23.46 -10.91 13.73
C ALA A 374 24.46 -10.99 14.90
N ARG A 375 23.93 -11.09 16.12
CA ARG A 375 24.73 -11.49 17.30
C ARG A 375 24.92 -13.00 17.26
N GLU A 376 26.15 -13.44 17.02
CA GLU A 376 26.46 -14.87 16.85
C GLU A 376 26.15 -15.69 18.11
N ASP A 377 26.28 -15.07 19.29
CA ASP A 377 26.01 -15.65 20.61
C ASP A 377 24.57 -15.45 21.12
N ALA A 378 23.71 -14.77 20.35
CA ALA A 378 22.33 -14.55 20.77
C ALA A 378 21.56 -15.87 20.91
N THR A 379 20.89 -16.02 22.04
CA THR A 379 19.98 -17.14 22.29
C THR A 379 18.76 -17.01 21.37
N VAL A 380 18.54 -18.02 20.53
CA VAL A 380 17.39 -18.10 19.63
C VAL A 380 16.25 -18.76 20.41
N GLU A 381 15.38 -17.93 20.99
CA GLU A 381 14.26 -18.35 21.83
C GLU A 381 12.96 -17.71 21.38
N GLY A 382 11.88 -18.47 21.52
CA GLY A 382 10.53 -18.01 21.22
C GLY A 382 10.14 -16.79 22.05
N ARG A 383 9.46 -15.83 21.41
CA ARG A 383 8.96 -14.60 22.06
C ARG A 383 7.49 -14.41 21.71
N PRO A 384 6.63 -13.98 22.65
CA PRO A 384 5.22 -13.74 22.33
C PRO A 384 5.09 -12.81 21.12
N TRP A 385 4.31 -13.22 20.13
CA TRP A 385 3.89 -12.36 19.05
C TRP A 385 2.61 -11.68 19.53
N GLN A 386 2.75 -10.46 20.03
CA GLN A 386 1.62 -9.72 20.59
C GLN A 386 1.29 -8.55 19.69
N GLU A 387 -0.01 -8.34 19.50
CA GLU A 387 -0.51 -7.03 19.11
C GLU A 387 0.01 -6.01 20.14
N PRO A 388 0.41 -4.80 19.73
CA PRO A 388 0.80 -3.77 20.68
C PRO A 388 -0.30 -3.61 21.74
N ASP A 389 0.05 -3.77 23.02
CA ASP A 389 -0.86 -3.68 24.17
C ASP A 389 -1.43 -2.26 24.40
N GLU A 390 -1.19 -1.31 23.48
CA GLU A 390 -1.70 0.05 23.62
C GLU A 390 -3.24 0.06 23.49
N VAL A 391 -3.87 -0.04 24.66
CA VAL A 391 -5.24 0.39 24.92
C VAL A 391 -5.40 1.81 24.37
N PHE A 392 -6.59 2.16 23.86
CA PHE A 392 -6.98 3.53 23.48
C PHE A 392 -6.87 4.49 24.68
N THR A 393 -5.65 4.87 25.03
CA THR A 393 -5.32 5.84 26.06
C THR A 393 -5.12 7.18 25.38
N ALA A 394 -5.66 8.21 26.01
CA ALA A 394 -5.51 9.58 25.58
C ALA A 394 -4.00 9.94 25.60
N ALA A 395 -3.43 10.35 24.46
CA ALA A 395 -2.02 10.80 24.36
C ALA A 395 -1.84 11.91 23.31
N GLY A 396 -0.80 12.76 23.47
CA GLY A 396 -0.43 13.81 22.51
C GLY A 396 -0.70 15.28 22.91
N ARG A 397 -1.04 16.12 21.92
CA ARG A 397 -1.27 17.58 22.12
C ARG A 397 -2.74 17.90 22.46
N THR A 398 -2.97 18.59 23.58
CA THR A 398 -4.32 18.85 24.15
C THR A 398 -5.09 19.99 23.47
N ASP A 399 -4.39 21.00 22.95
CA ASP A 399 -4.95 22.29 22.53
C ASP A 399 -5.03 22.51 21.02
N LEU A 400 -4.82 21.45 20.23
CA LEU A 400 -4.67 21.53 18.77
C LEU A 400 -5.84 22.24 18.10
N HIS A 401 -7.08 21.89 18.44
CA HIS A 401 -8.29 22.49 17.84
C HIS A 401 -8.39 24.00 18.08
N ARG A 402 -7.96 24.49 19.26
CA ARG A 402 -8.05 25.92 19.63
C ARG A 402 -6.90 26.74 19.02
N THR A 403 -5.70 26.18 19.05
CA THR A 403 -4.50 26.88 18.59
C THR A 403 -4.37 26.88 17.07
N ILE A 404 -4.83 25.83 16.38
CA ILE A 404 -4.73 25.81 14.93
C ILE A 404 -5.66 26.84 14.26
N ASP A 405 -6.81 27.10 14.87
CA ASP A 405 -7.75 28.12 14.39
C ASP A 405 -7.24 29.54 14.60
N THR A 406 -6.43 29.78 15.62
CA THR A 406 -5.94 31.13 15.99
C THR A 406 -4.51 31.42 15.56
N ARG A 407 -3.64 30.41 15.51
CA ARG A 407 -2.18 30.54 15.28
C ARG A 407 -1.66 29.71 14.09
N GLY A 408 -2.47 28.81 13.53
CA GLY A 408 -2.03 27.89 12.47
C GLY A 408 -1.11 26.77 12.99
N ARG A 409 -0.40 26.09 12.07
CA ARG A 409 0.51 24.97 12.38
C ARG A 409 1.83 25.48 12.99
N THR A 410 2.40 24.74 13.92
CA THR A 410 3.75 24.97 14.46
C THR A 410 4.82 24.78 13.38
N ALA A 411 5.81 25.68 13.32
CA ALA A 411 6.68 25.89 12.16
C ALA A 411 7.80 24.85 11.95
N ASP A 412 7.75 23.68 12.59
CA ASP A 412 8.76 22.64 12.39
C ASP A 412 8.57 21.97 11.03
N ARG A 413 9.22 22.55 10.01
CA ARG A 413 9.54 21.85 8.78
C ARG A 413 10.51 20.74 9.17
N ARG A 414 10.10 19.48 9.00
CA ARG A 414 10.89 18.31 9.40
C ARG A 414 12.31 18.37 8.82
N ASP A 415 13.32 18.08 9.64
CA ASP A 415 14.74 18.05 9.23
C ASP A 415 15.05 16.92 8.23
N ASP A 416 14.19 15.91 8.12
CA ASP A 416 14.39 14.69 7.30
C ASP A 416 13.52 14.64 6.02
N PHE A 417 12.99 15.78 5.58
CA PHE A 417 12.03 15.93 4.48
C PHE A 417 12.40 15.16 3.19
N ASP A 418 13.68 15.10 2.84
CA ASP A 418 14.17 14.47 1.60
C ASP A 418 14.29 12.93 1.69
N SER A 419 14.29 12.36 2.89
CA SER A 419 14.44 10.90 3.09
C SER A 419 13.09 10.17 3.23
N VAL A 420 12.09 10.83 3.83
CA VAL A 420 10.81 10.21 4.20
C VAL A 420 9.90 9.99 2.99
N TYR A 421 9.82 10.99 2.10
CA TYR A 421 8.89 10.95 0.97
C TYR A 421 9.48 10.32 -0.31
N GLY A 422 10.75 9.89 -0.26
CA GLY A 422 11.49 9.27 -1.37
C GLY A 422 12.20 10.27 -2.27
N ASP A 423 12.80 9.76 -3.35
CA ASP A 423 13.56 10.56 -4.31
C ASP A 423 12.63 11.53 -5.07
N TRP A 424 12.73 12.82 -4.72
CA TRP A 424 11.96 13.89 -5.36
C TRP A 424 12.34 14.13 -6.82
N ASP A 425 13.55 13.77 -7.26
CA ASP A 425 13.96 13.90 -8.65
C ASP A 425 13.32 12.80 -9.51
N ALA A 426 13.30 11.56 -9.02
CA ALA A 426 12.56 10.47 -9.67
C ALA A 426 11.05 10.76 -9.76
N LEU A 427 10.48 11.38 -8.73
CA LEU A 427 9.08 11.81 -8.75
C LEU A 427 8.83 12.97 -9.73
N ARG A 428 9.78 13.90 -9.87
CA ARG A 428 9.69 14.97 -10.88
C ARG A 428 9.77 14.41 -12.30
N GLU A 429 10.58 13.38 -12.54
CA GLU A 429 10.61 12.65 -13.82
C GLU A 429 9.28 11.94 -14.09
N ALA A 430 8.70 11.26 -13.08
CA ALA A 430 7.40 10.63 -13.20
C ALA A 430 6.25 11.64 -13.40
N ALA A 431 6.38 12.83 -12.83
CA ALA A 431 5.45 13.95 -12.98
C ALA A 431 5.81 14.88 -14.16
N ALA A 432 6.84 14.56 -14.96
CA ALA A 432 7.37 15.41 -16.03
C ALA A 432 6.38 15.55 -17.21
N PRO A 433 6.55 16.56 -18.09
CA PRO A 433 5.51 17.04 -19.00
C PRO A 433 5.36 16.18 -20.28
N GLY A 434 5.50 14.85 -20.19
CA GLY A 434 4.74 13.95 -21.10
C GLY A 434 3.23 14.05 -20.85
N MET A 435 2.88 14.70 -19.74
CA MET A 435 1.57 15.11 -19.23
C MET A 435 1.20 16.55 -19.64
N ALA A 436 1.45 16.98 -20.88
CA ALA A 436 0.81 18.20 -21.38
C ALA A 436 -0.70 17.90 -21.59
N PRO A 437 -1.65 18.77 -21.19
CA PRO A 437 -3.05 18.56 -21.51
C PRO A 437 -3.21 18.54 -23.03
N GLU A 438 -3.42 17.35 -23.58
CA GLU A 438 -3.79 17.21 -24.98
C GLU A 438 -5.24 17.67 -25.09
N ARG A 439 -5.40 18.92 -25.53
CA ARG A 439 -6.73 19.45 -25.84
C ARG A 439 -7.20 18.74 -27.10
N ILE A 440 -8.14 17.82 -26.94
CA ILE A 440 -8.83 17.24 -28.09
C ILE A 440 -9.72 18.34 -28.69
N ASP A 441 -9.46 18.73 -29.93
CA ASP A 441 -10.32 19.62 -30.70
C ASP A 441 -11.61 18.87 -31.09
N THR A 442 -12.56 18.78 -30.15
CA THR A 442 -13.92 18.29 -30.38
C THR A 442 -14.89 19.47 -30.43
N ASP A 443 -15.97 19.37 -31.22
CA ASP A 443 -17.03 20.39 -31.24
C ASP A 443 -17.75 20.43 -29.87
N VAL A 444 -17.30 21.35 -29.00
CA VAL A 444 -17.90 21.61 -27.68
C VAL A 444 -19.41 21.90 -27.78
N ARG A 445 -19.87 22.47 -28.90
CA ARG A 445 -21.30 22.72 -29.10
C ARG A 445 -22.07 21.42 -29.32
N ALA A 446 -21.48 20.45 -30.03
CA ALA A 446 -22.05 19.12 -30.17
C ALA A 446 -22.11 18.40 -28.81
N ALA A 447 -21.00 18.41 -28.07
CA ALA A 447 -20.95 17.83 -26.73
C ALA A 447 -21.99 18.42 -25.77
N LEU A 448 -22.20 19.75 -25.80
CA LEU A 448 -23.24 20.42 -25.01
C LEU A 448 -24.66 20.00 -25.41
N ARG A 449 -24.92 19.77 -26.71
CA ARG A 449 -26.21 19.25 -27.18
C ARG A 449 -26.44 17.82 -26.68
N THR A 450 -25.43 16.96 -26.76
CA THR A 450 -25.48 15.59 -26.21
C THR A 450 -25.78 15.63 -24.71
N ALA A 451 -25.06 16.45 -23.96
CA ALA A 451 -25.27 16.63 -22.52
C ALA A 451 -26.67 17.12 -22.14
N ALA A 452 -27.26 18.01 -22.95
CA ALA A 452 -28.58 18.59 -22.70
C ALA A 452 -29.73 17.66 -23.11
N ASP A 453 -29.55 16.84 -24.15
CA ASP A 453 -30.53 15.83 -24.57
C ASP A 453 -30.52 14.62 -23.61
N ASP A 454 -29.35 14.01 -23.44
CA ASP A 454 -29.16 12.82 -22.61
C ASP A 454 -27.68 12.67 -22.22
N PRO A 455 -27.29 13.07 -21.00
CA PRO A 455 -25.89 13.03 -20.58
C PRO A 455 -25.33 11.60 -20.48
N THR A 456 -26.17 10.57 -20.47
CA THR A 456 -25.71 9.17 -20.48
C THR A 456 -25.05 8.77 -21.81
N LYS A 457 -25.33 9.52 -22.88
CA LYS A 457 -24.76 9.32 -24.23
C LYS A 457 -23.44 10.04 -24.46
N LEU A 458 -22.96 10.83 -23.49
CA LEU A 458 -21.68 11.52 -23.62
C LEU A 458 -20.56 10.52 -23.83
N THR A 459 -19.86 10.65 -24.95
CA THR A 459 -18.62 9.91 -25.20
C THR A 459 -17.47 10.47 -24.36
N ASP A 460 -16.40 9.70 -24.18
CA ASP A 460 -15.25 10.17 -23.41
C ASP A 460 -14.53 11.36 -24.07
N ALA A 461 -14.52 11.43 -25.41
CA ALA A 461 -13.98 12.58 -26.14
C ALA A 461 -14.81 13.85 -25.90
N GLU A 462 -16.14 13.76 -25.97
CA GLU A 462 -17.04 14.88 -25.67
C GLU A 462 -16.92 15.30 -24.19
N ALA A 463 -16.91 14.35 -23.26
CA ALA A 463 -16.78 14.62 -21.84
C ALA A 463 -15.43 15.30 -21.52
N LEU A 464 -14.33 14.85 -22.13
CA LEU A 464 -13.02 15.47 -21.96
C LEU A 464 -12.99 16.89 -22.55
N ALA A 465 -13.65 17.13 -23.68
CA ALA A 465 -13.77 18.48 -24.25
C ALA A 465 -14.56 19.42 -23.32
N LEU A 466 -15.66 18.95 -22.72
CA LEU A 466 -16.44 19.71 -21.73
C LEU A 466 -15.65 19.95 -20.43
N LEU A 467 -14.85 18.99 -19.98
CA LEU A 467 -13.93 19.17 -18.85
C LEU A 467 -12.83 20.21 -19.11
N HIS A 468 -12.63 20.66 -20.37
CA HIS A 468 -11.77 21.78 -20.76
C HIS A 468 -12.53 23.06 -21.15
N ALA A 469 -13.87 23.09 -21.04
CA ALA A 469 -14.67 24.25 -21.36
C ALA A 469 -14.32 25.48 -20.49
N ASP A 470 -14.31 26.66 -21.08
CA ASP A 470 -14.05 27.92 -20.38
C ASP A 470 -14.97 29.03 -20.91
N GLY A 471 -15.07 30.13 -20.17
CA GLY A 471 -15.90 31.29 -20.51
C GLY A 471 -17.36 30.88 -20.85
N PRO A 472 -17.93 31.37 -21.98
CA PRO A 472 -19.32 31.10 -22.33
C PRO A 472 -19.68 29.61 -22.48
N ALA A 473 -18.72 28.76 -22.84
CA ALA A 473 -18.95 27.32 -22.96
C ALA A 473 -19.10 26.67 -21.59
N LEU A 474 -18.32 27.10 -20.59
CA LEU A 474 -18.46 26.65 -19.21
C LEU A 474 -19.78 27.12 -18.60
N ASP A 475 -20.20 28.36 -18.88
CA ASP A 475 -21.49 28.87 -18.41
C ASP A 475 -22.68 28.11 -19.01
N ALA A 476 -22.57 27.69 -20.27
CA ALA A 476 -23.55 26.80 -20.88
C ALA A 476 -23.54 25.41 -20.22
N LEU A 477 -22.36 24.83 -19.98
CA LEU A 477 -22.20 23.55 -19.30
C LEU A 477 -22.84 23.56 -17.90
N CYS A 478 -22.58 24.60 -17.10
CA CYS A 478 -23.12 24.74 -15.75
C CYS A 478 -24.65 24.85 -15.76
N ARG A 479 -25.23 25.57 -16.73
CA ARG A 479 -26.69 25.63 -16.89
C ARG A 479 -27.30 24.28 -17.23
N VAL A 480 -26.71 23.55 -18.17
CA VAL A 480 -27.16 22.19 -18.51
C VAL A 480 -27.07 21.26 -17.30
N ALA A 481 -25.96 21.30 -16.56
CA ALA A 481 -25.82 20.52 -15.34
C ALA A 481 -26.86 20.92 -14.28
N ASP A 482 -27.18 22.22 -14.15
CA ASP A 482 -28.20 22.67 -13.20
C ASP A 482 -29.63 22.26 -13.59
N ASP A 483 -29.95 22.26 -14.88
CA ASP A 483 -31.22 21.73 -15.39
C ASP A 483 -31.35 20.23 -15.11
N VAL A 484 -30.27 19.46 -15.33
CA VAL A 484 -30.21 18.03 -14.98
C VAL A 484 -30.34 17.83 -13.46
N ARG A 485 -29.69 18.68 -12.65
CA ARG A 485 -29.83 18.66 -11.18
C ARG A 485 -31.29 18.88 -10.78
N LYS A 486 -31.94 19.91 -11.32
CA LYS A 486 -33.34 20.21 -11.03
C LYS A 486 -34.27 19.04 -11.39
N SER A 487 -34.04 18.42 -12.55
CA SER A 487 -34.80 17.24 -12.98
C SER A 487 -34.57 16.03 -12.06
N ALA A 488 -33.32 15.80 -11.63
CA ALA A 488 -32.95 14.63 -10.85
C ALA A 488 -33.33 14.71 -9.35
N VAL A 489 -33.22 15.88 -8.73
CA VAL A 489 -33.38 16.03 -7.26
C VAL A 489 -34.31 17.17 -6.82
N GLY A 490 -34.89 17.93 -7.75
CA GLY A 490 -35.76 19.06 -7.42
C GLY A 490 -35.01 20.32 -6.98
N GLU A 491 -35.71 21.19 -6.24
CA GLU A 491 -35.22 22.53 -5.87
C GLU A 491 -34.42 22.57 -4.55
N ASP A 492 -34.63 21.59 -3.68
CA ASP A 492 -34.03 21.59 -2.35
C ASP A 492 -32.51 21.44 -2.41
N VAL A 493 -31.82 22.24 -1.60
CA VAL A 493 -30.42 22.05 -1.24
C VAL A 493 -30.38 21.38 0.11
N THR A 494 -29.77 20.19 0.17
CA THR A 494 -29.72 19.42 1.41
C THR A 494 -28.51 19.78 2.27
N TYR A 495 -28.63 19.58 3.57
CA TYR A 495 -27.54 19.66 4.53
C TYR A 495 -27.75 18.67 5.69
N ILE A 496 -26.68 18.31 6.39
CA ILE A 496 -26.74 17.43 7.57
C ILE A 496 -26.14 18.11 8.81
N VAL A 497 -26.72 17.85 9.97
CA VAL A 497 -26.11 18.20 11.25
C VAL A 497 -25.27 17.00 11.68
N THR A 498 -23.95 17.17 11.59
CA THR A 498 -22.95 16.10 11.78
C THR A 498 -21.73 16.63 12.53
N ARG A 499 -20.99 15.74 13.17
CA ARG A 499 -19.69 16.01 13.77
C ARG A 499 -18.61 15.12 13.16
N ASN A 500 -17.50 15.71 12.70
CA ASN A 500 -16.31 14.93 12.40
C ASN A 500 -15.58 14.60 13.70
N ILE A 501 -15.18 13.35 13.88
CA ILE A 501 -14.35 12.90 15.01
C ILE A 501 -13.09 12.27 14.43
N ASN A 502 -11.98 12.99 14.53
CA ASN A 502 -10.68 12.43 14.20
C ASN A 502 -10.08 11.74 15.42
N PHE A 503 -10.18 10.42 15.49
CA PHE A 503 -9.78 9.67 16.70
C PHE A 503 -8.25 9.56 16.88
N THR A 504 -7.46 9.76 15.83
CA THR A 504 -6.01 9.94 15.90
C THR A 504 -5.51 10.63 14.64
N ASN A 505 -4.42 11.38 14.73
CA ASN A 505 -3.68 11.89 13.56
C ASN A 505 -2.35 11.16 13.33
N VAL A 506 -2.02 10.15 14.14
CA VAL A 506 -0.81 9.33 13.98
C VAL A 506 -0.97 8.39 12.80
N CYS A 507 -0.05 8.45 11.83
CA CYS A 507 -0.15 7.66 10.60
C CYS A 507 1.22 7.30 10.03
N TYR A 508 1.45 6.02 9.76
CA TYR A 508 2.72 5.56 9.14
C TYR A 508 2.69 5.51 7.60
N THR A 509 1.54 5.73 6.95
CA THR A 509 1.41 5.61 5.48
C THR A 509 2.24 6.64 4.70
N GLY A 510 2.43 7.85 5.25
CA GLY A 510 3.29 8.87 4.64
C GLY A 510 2.76 9.52 3.35
N CYS A 511 1.45 9.75 3.24
CA CYS A 511 0.86 10.42 2.07
C CYS A 511 1.45 11.82 1.84
N ARG A 512 1.98 12.09 0.64
CA ARG A 512 2.70 13.34 0.28
C ARG A 512 1.78 14.55 0.16
N PHE A 513 0.47 14.35 0.05
CA PHE A 513 -0.54 15.43 0.03
C PHE A 513 -1.16 15.72 1.40
N CYS A 514 -0.95 14.84 2.38
CA CYS A 514 -1.65 14.92 3.66
C CYS A 514 -0.85 15.75 4.66
N ALA A 515 -1.40 16.88 5.08
CA ALA A 515 -0.84 17.71 6.15
C ALA A 515 -1.33 17.31 7.55
N PHE A 516 -2.32 16.42 7.64
CA PHE A 516 -2.92 15.96 8.89
C PHE A 516 -2.07 14.88 9.58
N ALA A 517 -1.51 13.95 8.80
CA ALA A 517 -0.74 12.81 9.29
C ALA A 517 0.54 13.23 10.05
N GLN A 518 0.65 12.79 11.30
CA GLN A 518 1.82 12.96 12.17
C GLN A 518 2.48 11.60 12.45
N ARG A 519 3.79 11.58 12.72
CA ARG A 519 4.43 10.44 13.37
C ARG A 519 4.09 10.47 14.86
N ARG A 520 4.13 9.33 15.53
CA ARG A 520 3.91 9.24 16.98
C ARG A 520 4.81 10.20 17.79
N THR A 521 6.00 10.49 17.28
CA THR A 521 7.00 11.36 17.92
C THR A 521 6.88 12.84 17.52
N ASP A 522 6.01 13.19 16.58
CA ASP A 522 5.84 14.60 16.16
C ASP A 522 5.05 15.38 17.22
N ALA A 523 5.36 16.67 17.39
CA ALA A 523 4.75 17.51 18.44
C ALA A 523 3.22 17.69 18.33
N ASP A 524 2.68 17.57 17.10
CA ASP A 524 1.25 17.70 16.83
C ASP A 524 0.50 16.37 16.90
N ALA A 525 1.18 15.26 17.23
CA ALA A 525 0.56 13.93 17.31
C ALA A 525 -0.46 13.83 18.45
N TYR A 526 -1.56 13.12 18.23
CA TYR A 526 -2.53 12.77 19.26
C TYR A 526 -3.36 11.53 18.94
N THR A 527 -3.92 10.91 19.98
CA THR A 527 -4.89 9.81 19.94
C THR A 527 -5.94 10.01 21.03
N LEU A 528 -7.24 9.96 20.67
CA LEU A 528 -8.38 10.06 21.58
C LEU A 528 -8.69 8.71 22.22
N SER A 529 -9.09 8.69 23.49
CA SER A 529 -9.64 7.49 24.14
C SER A 529 -11.07 7.17 23.67
N LEU A 530 -11.52 5.92 23.87
CA LEU A 530 -12.90 5.50 23.56
C LEU A 530 -13.94 6.37 24.28
N LYS A 531 -13.69 6.71 25.56
CA LYS A 531 -14.57 7.59 26.34
C LYS A 531 -14.68 8.97 25.68
N GLN A 532 -13.57 9.54 25.23
CA GLN A 532 -13.55 10.86 24.59
C GLN A 532 -14.26 10.86 23.24
N VAL A 533 -14.18 9.76 22.47
CA VAL A 533 -14.95 9.59 21.24
C VAL A 533 -16.45 9.52 21.54
N ALA A 534 -16.85 8.72 22.53
CA ALA A 534 -18.23 8.60 22.97
C ALA A 534 -18.80 9.93 23.52
N ASP A 535 -18.02 10.67 24.33
CA ASP A 535 -18.40 11.98 24.86
C ASP A 535 -18.62 13.00 23.73
N ARG A 536 -17.78 12.97 22.69
CA ARG A 536 -17.94 13.82 21.50
C ARG A 536 -19.20 13.49 20.70
N ALA A 537 -19.52 12.21 20.57
CA ALA A 537 -20.76 11.77 19.93
C ALA A 537 -22.00 12.21 20.73
N GLN A 538 -21.96 12.12 22.06
CA GLN A 538 -23.03 12.63 22.93
C GLN A 538 -23.23 14.14 22.75
N GLN A 539 -22.15 14.92 22.78
CA GLN A 539 -22.25 16.36 22.58
C GLN A 539 -22.84 16.73 21.21
N ALA A 540 -22.49 16.01 20.15
CA ALA A 540 -23.07 16.21 18.83
C ALA A 540 -24.57 15.90 18.84
N TRP A 541 -24.96 14.80 19.47
CA TRP A 541 -26.36 14.40 19.64
C TRP A 541 -27.18 15.46 20.38
N ASP A 542 -26.64 16.03 21.45
CA ASP A 542 -27.33 17.04 22.28
C ASP A 542 -27.65 18.31 21.50
N VAL A 543 -26.85 18.63 20.47
CA VAL A 543 -27.07 19.79 19.60
C VAL A 543 -27.80 19.44 18.30
N GLY A 544 -28.37 18.23 18.22
CA GLY A 544 -29.24 17.81 17.11
C GLY A 544 -28.53 17.09 15.96
N ALA A 545 -27.28 16.66 16.12
CA ALA A 545 -26.64 15.82 15.11
C ALA A 545 -27.34 14.46 14.98
N VAL A 546 -27.36 13.96 13.75
CA VAL A 546 -27.85 12.61 13.41
C VAL A 546 -26.74 11.69 12.92
N GLU A 547 -25.54 12.23 12.72
CA GLU A 547 -24.36 11.52 12.22
C GLU A 547 -23.11 11.95 12.98
N VAL A 548 -22.22 10.97 13.22
CA VAL A 548 -20.80 11.23 13.41
C VAL A 548 -20.01 10.62 12.26
N CYS A 549 -19.13 11.42 11.66
CA CYS A 549 -18.17 10.96 10.67
C CYS A 549 -16.82 10.72 11.35
N MET A 550 -16.38 9.45 11.46
CA MET A 550 -15.17 9.10 12.20
C MET A 550 -14.07 8.57 11.29
N GLN A 551 -12.90 9.18 11.37
CA GLN A 551 -11.72 8.83 10.55
C GLN A 551 -10.42 9.13 11.30
N GLY A 552 -9.40 8.31 11.13
CA GLY A 552 -8.11 8.51 11.78
C GLY A 552 -6.91 8.24 10.88
N GLY A 553 -5.73 8.52 11.44
CA GLY A 553 -4.48 8.04 10.88
C GLY A 553 -4.33 6.52 11.04
N ILE A 554 -3.50 5.92 10.20
CA ILE A 554 -3.16 4.49 10.27
C ILE A 554 -2.11 4.32 11.38
N HIS A 555 -2.56 4.32 12.64
CA HIS A 555 -1.69 4.28 13.82
C HIS A 555 -1.07 2.89 13.99
N PRO A 556 0.27 2.73 14.03
CA PRO A 556 0.92 1.41 14.09
C PRO A 556 0.51 0.60 15.34
N ASP A 557 0.36 1.29 16.48
CA ASP A 557 0.12 0.64 17.77
C ASP A 557 -1.36 0.38 18.14
N LEU A 558 -2.34 0.82 17.34
CA LEU A 558 -3.74 0.51 17.65
C LEU A 558 -4.04 -1.01 17.51
N PRO A 559 -4.80 -1.62 18.42
CA PRO A 559 -5.16 -3.03 18.30
C PRO A 559 -6.02 -3.26 17.05
N GLY A 560 -5.99 -4.47 16.47
CA GLY A 560 -6.82 -4.80 15.30
C GLY A 560 -8.33 -4.57 15.53
N THR A 561 -8.81 -4.71 16.77
CA THR A 561 -10.21 -4.48 17.16
C THR A 561 -10.59 -3.01 17.37
N ALA A 562 -9.62 -2.10 17.34
CA ALA A 562 -9.78 -0.68 17.63
C ALA A 562 -11.03 -0.05 16.97
N TYR A 563 -11.22 -0.36 15.69
CA TYR A 563 -12.33 0.16 14.89
C TYR A 563 -13.70 -0.35 15.39
N PHE A 564 -13.79 -1.61 15.82
CA PHE A 564 -15.01 -2.18 16.39
C PHE A 564 -15.32 -1.54 17.74
N ASP A 565 -14.29 -1.32 18.56
CA ASP A 565 -14.43 -0.73 19.89
C ASP A 565 -14.87 0.74 19.81
N LEU A 566 -14.38 1.50 18.82
CA LEU A 566 -14.83 2.85 18.52
C LEU A 566 -16.31 2.90 18.14
N ALA A 567 -16.75 2.03 17.20
CA ALA A 567 -18.15 1.97 16.78
C ALA A 567 -19.07 1.60 17.96
N ARG A 568 -18.67 0.61 18.76
CA ARG A 568 -19.42 0.16 19.94
C ARG A 568 -19.53 1.26 20.99
N ALA A 569 -18.44 1.97 21.28
CA ALA A 569 -18.43 3.07 22.25
C ALA A 569 -19.42 4.19 21.87
N VAL A 570 -19.53 4.51 20.58
CA VAL A 570 -20.53 5.48 20.10
C VAL A 570 -21.94 4.94 20.27
N LYS A 571 -22.23 3.70 19.83
CA LYS A 571 -23.58 3.13 19.91
C LYS A 571 -24.04 2.86 21.34
N GLU A 572 -23.15 2.48 22.25
CA GLU A 572 -23.47 2.30 23.67
C GLU A 572 -23.84 3.65 24.33
N ARG A 573 -23.13 4.73 23.98
CA ARG A 573 -23.43 6.06 24.51
C ARG A 573 -24.65 6.70 23.86
N VAL A 574 -24.75 6.60 22.54
CA VAL A 574 -25.80 7.23 21.73
C VAL A 574 -26.36 6.21 20.72
N PRO A 575 -27.31 5.35 21.13
CA PRO A 575 -27.84 4.29 20.26
C PRO A 575 -28.46 4.79 18.95
N GLY A 576 -29.01 6.01 18.96
CA GLY A 576 -29.64 6.64 17.78
C GLY A 576 -28.67 7.35 16.82
N MET A 577 -27.38 7.40 17.13
CA MET A 577 -26.39 8.08 16.28
C MET A 577 -26.05 7.23 15.05
N HIS A 578 -26.07 7.81 13.86
CA HIS A 578 -25.54 7.18 12.65
C HIS A 578 -24.01 7.24 12.66
N VAL A 579 -23.36 6.09 12.52
CA VAL A 579 -21.89 5.95 12.52
C VAL A 579 -21.42 5.84 11.08
N HIS A 580 -20.93 6.97 10.53
CA HIS A 580 -20.30 7.03 9.22
C HIS A 580 -18.77 6.89 9.38
N ALA A 581 -18.26 5.66 9.26
CA ALA A 581 -16.86 5.29 9.45
C ALA A 581 -16.63 3.96 8.69
N PHE A 582 -15.45 3.45 8.39
CA PHE A 582 -14.12 4.02 8.33
C PHE A 582 -13.73 4.11 6.85
N SER A 583 -12.67 4.83 6.49
CA SER A 583 -12.20 4.87 5.11
C SER A 583 -11.82 3.47 4.61
N PRO A 584 -11.87 3.20 3.29
CA PRO A 584 -11.39 1.94 2.73
C PRO A 584 -9.94 1.58 3.12
N MET A 585 -9.07 2.57 3.36
CA MET A 585 -7.72 2.33 3.87
C MET A 585 -7.73 1.78 5.31
N GLU A 586 -8.60 2.31 6.17
CA GLU A 586 -8.78 1.83 7.54
C GLU A 586 -9.42 0.44 7.58
N VAL A 587 -10.36 0.15 6.67
CA VAL A 587 -10.94 -1.19 6.50
C VAL A 587 -9.85 -2.21 6.17
N VAL A 588 -8.99 -1.93 5.19
CA VAL A 588 -7.91 -2.87 4.82
C VAL A 588 -6.88 -3.01 5.94
N ASN A 589 -6.51 -1.91 6.61
CA ASN A 589 -5.62 -1.96 7.77
C ASN A 589 -6.23 -2.81 8.90
N GLY A 590 -7.51 -2.58 9.22
CA GLY A 590 -8.25 -3.36 10.22
C GLY A 590 -8.28 -4.85 9.88
N ALA A 591 -8.67 -5.19 8.65
CA ALA A 591 -8.72 -6.57 8.17
C ALA A 591 -7.35 -7.25 8.25
N ALA A 592 -6.28 -6.57 7.81
CA ALA A 592 -4.92 -7.10 7.87
C ALA A 592 -4.45 -7.38 9.32
N ARG A 593 -4.77 -6.48 10.26
CA ARG A 593 -4.40 -6.64 11.68
C ARG A 593 -5.17 -7.75 12.37
N THR A 594 -6.48 -7.82 12.15
CA THR A 594 -7.30 -8.88 12.73
C THR A 594 -7.06 -10.23 12.06
N GLY A 595 -6.40 -10.25 10.89
CA GLY A 595 -6.24 -11.44 10.06
C GLY A 595 -7.54 -11.88 9.36
N LEU A 596 -8.56 -11.01 9.35
CA LEU A 596 -9.86 -11.29 8.72
C LEU A 596 -9.82 -10.91 7.24
N SER A 597 -10.68 -11.53 6.43
CA SER A 597 -10.98 -11.00 5.10
C SER A 597 -11.69 -9.63 5.20
N VAL A 598 -11.65 -8.83 4.14
CA VAL A 598 -12.40 -7.56 4.07
C VAL A 598 -13.89 -7.77 4.34
N ARG A 599 -14.46 -8.86 3.81
CA ARG A 599 -15.87 -9.21 4.02
C ARG A 599 -16.17 -9.48 5.49
N GLU A 600 -15.42 -10.36 6.14
CA GLU A 600 -15.63 -10.69 7.56
C GLU A 600 -15.40 -9.49 8.46
N TRP A 601 -14.38 -8.68 8.16
CA TRP A 601 -14.13 -7.46 8.91
C TRP A 601 -15.31 -6.48 8.81
N LEU A 602 -15.89 -6.30 7.61
CA LEU A 602 -17.07 -5.44 7.42
C LEU A 602 -18.32 -6.00 8.12
N ILE A 603 -18.49 -7.33 8.16
CA ILE A 603 -19.56 -7.98 8.94
C ILE A 603 -19.38 -7.66 10.43
N ALA A 604 -18.17 -7.89 10.97
CA ALA A 604 -17.86 -7.60 12.37
C ALA A 604 -18.00 -6.11 12.71
N ALA A 605 -17.61 -5.22 11.79
CA ALA A 605 -17.79 -3.78 11.96
C ALA A 605 -19.28 -3.39 12.04
N LYS A 606 -20.10 -3.97 11.15
CA LYS A 606 -21.56 -3.77 11.15
C LYS A 606 -22.19 -4.25 12.45
N GLU A 607 -21.80 -5.43 12.94
CA GLU A 607 -22.24 -5.98 14.23
C GLU A 607 -21.80 -5.10 15.41
N ALA A 608 -20.62 -4.47 15.32
CA ALA A 608 -20.12 -3.53 16.32
C ALA A 608 -20.83 -2.16 16.30
N GLY A 609 -21.66 -1.88 15.28
CA GLY A 609 -22.44 -0.65 15.20
C GLY A 609 -22.12 0.26 14.01
N LEU A 610 -21.37 -0.21 13.01
CA LEU A 610 -21.10 0.54 11.80
C LEU A 610 -22.34 0.62 10.88
N ASP A 611 -22.73 1.82 10.45
CA ASP A 611 -23.89 2.01 9.57
C ASP A 611 -23.50 2.22 8.09
N THR A 612 -22.53 3.10 7.81
CA THR A 612 -22.04 3.38 6.44
C THR A 612 -20.56 3.74 6.42
N ILE A 613 -19.87 3.56 5.28
CA ILE A 613 -18.44 3.90 5.13
C ILE A 613 -18.22 5.19 4.31
N PRO A 614 -17.27 6.07 4.67
CA PRO A 614 -16.92 7.23 3.87
C PRO A 614 -16.12 6.86 2.62
N GLY A 615 -16.44 7.47 1.48
CA GLY A 615 -15.76 7.28 0.18
C GLY A 615 -14.36 7.89 0.06
N THR A 616 -13.73 8.19 1.18
CA THR A 616 -12.38 8.75 1.27
C THR A 616 -11.31 7.73 0.87
N ALA A 617 -10.03 8.13 0.91
CA ALA A 617 -8.90 7.37 0.37
C ALA A 617 -8.99 7.07 -1.15
N ALA A 618 -10.01 7.62 -1.83
CA ALA A 618 -10.16 7.59 -3.27
C ALA A 618 -9.22 8.58 -3.96
N GLU A 619 -9.13 9.84 -3.50
CA GLU A 619 -8.45 10.95 -4.19
C GLU A 619 -8.74 10.95 -5.70
N ILE A 620 -7.83 10.37 -6.49
CA ILE A 620 -8.02 9.94 -7.85
C ILE A 620 -7.92 8.41 -7.89
N LEU A 621 -8.92 7.75 -8.47
CA LEU A 621 -8.95 6.31 -8.75
C LEU A 621 -8.18 6.00 -10.05
N ASP A 622 -6.91 6.43 -10.05
CA ASP A 622 -5.94 6.19 -11.12
C ASP A 622 -4.58 5.97 -10.46
N ASP A 623 -4.00 4.79 -10.66
CA ASP A 623 -2.78 4.37 -9.98
C ASP A 623 -1.57 5.25 -10.38
N GLU A 624 -1.53 5.82 -11.60
CA GLU A 624 -0.50 6.77 -12.04
C GLU A 624 -0.42 7.95 -11.06
N VAL A 625 -1.57 8.54 -10.73
CA VAL A 625 -1.68 9.67 -9.81
C VAL A 625 -1.43 9.22 -8.36
N ARG A 626 -1.96 8.08 -7.95
CA ARG A 626 -1.84 7.59 -6.57
C ARG A 626 -0.38 7.36 -6.17
N TRP A 627 0.44 6.82 -7.06
CA TRP A 627 1.85 6.56 -6.77
C TRP A 627 2.70 7.83 -6.65
N VAL A 628 2.33 8.89 -7.36
CA VAL A 628 2.92 10.21 -7.16
C VAL A 628 2.51 10.76 -5.79
N LEU A 629 1.24 10.58 -5.40
CA LEU A 629 0.71 11.10 -4.13
C LEU A 629 1.22 10.38 -2.88
N THR A 630 1.64 9.12 -2.97
CA THR A 630 1.99 8.31 -1.78
C THR A 630 2.67 7.00 -2.14
N LYS A 631 3.56 6.52 -1.25
CA LYS A 631 4.21 5.22 -1.38
C LYS A 631 3.31 4.06 -0.95
N GLY A 632 2.46 4.23 0.05
CA GLY A 632 1.81 3.10 0.75
C GLY A 632 0.28 3.10 0.74
N LYS A 633 -0.36 3.77 -0.22
CA LYS A 633 -1.84 3.81 -0.28
C LYS A 633 -2.40 2.63 -1.05
N LEU A 634 -3.58 2.18 -0.64
CA LEU A 634 -4.28 1.08 -1.32
C LEU A 634 -4.40 1.34 -2.85
N PRO A 635 -4.14 0.34 -3.71
CA PRO A 635 -4.39 0.43 -5.14
C PRO A 635 -5.87 0.71 -5.46
N THR A 636 -6.15 1.21 -6.66
CA THR A 636 -7.52 1.47 -7.13
C THR A 636 -8.38 0.19 -7.07
N ALA A 637 -7.84 -0.95 -7.49
CA ALA A 637 -8.55 -2.23 -7.44
C ALA A 637 -9.00 -2.63 -6.02
N THR A 638 -8.12 -2.46 -5.02
CA THR A 638 -8.44 -2.76 -3.61
C THR A 638 -9.47 -1.78 -3.05
N TRP A 639 -9.42 -0.50 -3.43
CA TRP A 639 -10.46 0.47 -3.05
C TRP A 639 -11.83 0.03 -3.59
N ILE A 640 -11.88 -0.39 -4.85
CA ILE A 640 -13.11 -0.90 -5.48
C ILE A 640 -13.61 -2.13 -4.74
N GLU A 641 -12.75 -3.10 -4.46
CA GLU A 641 -13.09 -4.34 -3.73
C GLU A 641 -13.75 -4.05 -2.38
N VAL A 642 -13.17 -3.16 -1.57
CA VAL A 642 -13.74 -2.79 -0.26
C VAL A 642 -15.13 -2.19 -0.42
N VAL A 643 -15.28 -1.25 -1.35
CA VAL A 643 -16.54 -0.53 -1.56
C VAL A 643 -17.63 -1.45 -2.12
N THR A 644 -17.32 -2.29 -3.11
CA THR A 644 -18.29 -3.25 -3.66
C THR A 644 -18.67 -4.29 -2.61
N THR A 645 -17.72 -4.79 -1.82
CA THR A 645 -17.98 -5.73 -0.72
C THR A 645 -18.89 -5.12 0.34
N ALA A 646 -18.65 -3.86 0.73
CA ALA A 646 -19.52 -3.14 1.65
C ALA A 646 -20.95 -3.04 1.11
N HIS A 647 -21.10 -2.67 -0.16
CA HIS A 647 -22.41 -2.56 -0.81
C HIS A 647 -23.16 -3.90 -0.87
N GLU A 648 -22.47 -4.99 -1.18
CA GLU A 648 -23.04 -6.36 -1.17
C GLU A 648 -23.52 -6.79 0.22
N LEU A 649 -22.87 -6.30 1.29
CA LEU A 649 -23.29 -6.51 2.69
C LEU A 649 -24.39 -5.54 3.15
N GLY A 650 -24.90 -4.70 2.25
CA GLY A 650 -25.91 -3.68 2.53
C GLY A 650 -25.38 -2.46 3.29
N ILE A 651 -24.06 -2.30 3.39
CA ILE A 651 -23.41 -1.12 3.98
C ILE A 651 -23.27 -0.09 2.87
N ARG A 652 -23.99 1.04 2.97
CA ARG A 652 -23.90 2.12 1.97
C ARG A 652 -22.60 2.91 2.14
N SER A 653 -22.20 3.64 1.10
CA SER A 653 -21.04 4.53 1.19
C SER A 653 -21.25 5.87 0.51
N SER A 654 -20.45 6.87 0.91
CA SER A 654 -20.25 8.07 0.09
C SER A 654 -19.15 7.80 -0.94
N SER A 655 -18.96 8.72 -1.91
CA SER A 655 -17.85 8.67 -2.86
C SER A 655 -17.18 10.05 -2.92
N THR A 656 -15.87 10.11 -3.11
CA THR A 656 -15.13 11.39 -3.06
C THR A 656 -14.08 11.48 -4.16
N MET A 657 -13.81 12.70 -4.64
CA MET A 657 -12.69 12.96 -5.54
C MET A 657 -11.90 14.18 -5.06
N MET A 658 -10.63 13.98 -4.72
CA MET A 658 -9.68 15.07 -4.50
C MET A 658 -8.98 15.40 -5.82
N TYR A 659 -9.04 16.67 -6.23
CA TYR A 659 -8.54 17.11 -7.53
C TYR A 659 -7.86 18.49 -7.46
N GLY A 660 -7.08 18.82 -8.49
CA GLY A 660 -6.34 20.08 -8.55
C GLY A 660 -4.91 20.00 -8.00
N HIS A 661 -4.36 18.81 -7.84
CA HIS A 661 -2.95 18.53 -7.54
C HIS A 661 -2.19 18.14 -8.83
N VAL A 662 -1.52 16.99 -8.85
CA VAL A 662 -0.79 16.42 -10.00
C VAL A 662 -1.70 15.79 -11.08
N ASP A 663 -3.01 15.74 -10.83
CA ASP A 663 -4.03 15.15 -11.71
C ASP A 663 -4.36 16.04 -12.92
N GLN A 664 -5.17 15.49 -13.83
CA GLN A 664 -5.56 16.09 -15.10
C GLN A 664 -7.02 15.77 -15.41
N PRO A 665 -7.67 16.50 -16.34
CA PRO A 665 -9.04 16.22 -16.75
C PRO A 665 -9.33 14.76 -17.16
N ARG A 666 -8.40 14.06 -17.82
CA ARG A 666 -8.56 12.62 -18.14
C ARG A 666 -8.70 11.75 -16.87
N HIS A 667 -7.99 12.11 -15.81
CA HIS A 667 -8.05 11.41 -14.52
C HIS A 667 -9.39 11.67 -13.83
N TRP A 668 -9.94 12.88 -13.94
CA TRP A 668 -11.29 13.20 -13.41
C TRP A 668 -12.37 12.39 -14.13
N LEU A 669 -12.26 12.32 -15.46
CA LEU A 669 -13.17 11.52 -16.28
C LEU A 669 -13.09 10.03 -15.89
N GLY A 670 -11.89 9.46 -15.85
CA GLY A 670 -11.69 8.06 -15.46
C GLY A 670 -12.21 7.74 -14.06
N HIS A 671 -12.02 8.64 -13.10
CA HIS A 671 -12.56 8.53 -11.75
C HIS A 671 -14.11 8.51 -11.78
N LEU A 672 -14.75 9.49 -12.41
CA LEU A 672 -16.22 9.58 -12.47
C LEU A 672 -16.84 8.37 -13.19
N ARG A 673 -16.22 7.89 -14.27
CA ARG A 673 -16.63 6.66 -14.97
C ARG A 673 -16.52 5.42 -14.08
N THR A 674 -15.46 5.33 -13.28
CA THR A 674 -15.27 4.23 -12.33
C THR A 674 -16.38 4.21 -11.28
N LEU A 675 -16.70 5.36 -10.69
CA LEU A 675 -17.81 5.48 -9.73
C LEU A 675 -19.16 5.13 -10.36
N ALA A 676 -19.44 5.64 -11.56
CA ALA A 676 -20.68 5.34 -12.29
C ALA A 676 -20.85 3.83 -12.54
N ARG A 677 -19.77 3.13 -12.91
CA ARG A 677 -19.78 1.67 -13.13
C ARG A 677 -20.07 0.91 -11.83
N ILE A 678 -19.40 1.27 -10.73
CA ILE A 678 -19.63 0.64 -9.42
C ILE A 678 -21.08 0.87 -8.99
N GLN A 679 -21.60 2.09 -9.17
CA GLN A 679 -22.99 2.40 -8.81
C GLN A 679 -23.99 1.61 -9.65
N GLN A 680 -23.76 1.43 -10.94
CA GLN A 680 -24.61 0.62 -11.79
C GLN A 680 -24.61 -0.86 -11.37
N GLN A 681 -23.49 -1.36 -10.86
CA GLN A 681 -23.35 -2.73 -10.39
C GLN A 681 -23.99 -2.95 -9.01
N THR A 682 -23.81 -2.01 -8.09
CA THR A 682 -24.07 -2.23 -6.65
C THR A 682 -25.16 -1.34 -6.07
N GLY A 683 -25.44 -0.19 -6.69
CA GLY A 683 -26.40 0.82 -6.22
C GLY A 683 -26.07 1.43 -4.85
N GLY A 684 -24.88 1.19 -4.30
CA GLY A 684 -24.57 1.41 -2.89
C GLY A 684 -24.12 2.82 -2.50
N PHE A 685 -23.69 3.66 -3.46
CA PHE A 685 -23.32 5.04 -3.18
C PHE A 685 -24.55 5.90 -2.84
N THR A 686 -24.35 6.82 -1.91
CA THR A 686 -25.34 7.79 -1.41
C THR A 686 -25.14 9.17 -2.01
N GLU A 687 -23.87 9.60 -2.12
CA GLU A 687 -23.47 10.86 -2.75
C GLU A 687 -22.07 10.81 -3.37
N PHE A 688 -21.77 11.82 -4.17
CA PHE A 688 -20.43 12.18 -4.62
C PHE A 688 -20.01 13.54 -4.05
N VAL A 689 -18.84 13.58 -3.40
CA VAL A 689 -18.29 14.76 -2.75
C VAL A 689 -17.10 15.29 -3.54
N THR A 690 -17.20 16.55 -3.97
CA THR A 690 -16.09 17.27 -4.60
C THR A 690 -15.12 17.81 -3.54
N LEU A 691 -13.84 17.44 -3.62
CA LEU A 691 -12.81 17.85 -2.65
C LEU A 691 -11.66 18.61 -3.33
N PRO A 692 -11.78 19.94 -3.54
CA PRO A 692 -10.67 20.76 -3.99
C PRO A 692 -9.40 20.58 -3.15
N PHE A 693 -8.25 20.40 -3.81
CA PHE A 693 -6.97 20.25 -3.13
C PHE A 693 -6.53 21.55 -2.43
N VAL A 694 -6.28 21.48 -1.13
CA VAL A 694 -5.71 22.57 -0.32
C VAL A 694 -4.21 22.34 -0.20
N HIS A 695 -3.42 23.21 -0.82
CA HIS A 695 -2.02 22.96 -1.13
C HIS A 695 -1.02 23.54 -0.10
N THR A 696 -1.41 24.57 0.65
CA THR A 696 -0.52 25.46 1.42
C THR A 696 0.51 24.71 2.28
N ASN A 697 0.09 23.65 2.98
CA ASN A 697 0.95 22.86 3.86
C ASN A 697 1.22 21.44 3.35
N ALA A 698 0.87 21.12 2.11
CA ALA A 698 1.01 19.79 1.56
C ALA A 698 2.46 19.53 1.09
N PRO A 699 3.14 18.46 1.55
CA PRO A 699 4.53 18.18 1.18
C PRO A 699 4.79 18.16 -0.34
N VAL A 700 3.88 17.58 -1.12
CA VAL A 700 3.98 17.48 -2.59
C VAL A 700 3.94 18.85 -3.29
N TYR A 701 3.23 19.83 -2.70
CA TYR A 701 3.24 21.21 -3.20
C TYR A 701 4.52 21.93 -2.79
N LEU A 702 4.95 21.77 -1.53
CA LEU A 702 6.20 22.36 -1.02
C LEU A 702 7.45 21.84 -1.75
N ALA A 703 7.39 20.62 -2.28
CA ALA A 703 8.42 20.02 -3.14
C ALA A 703 8.37 20.50 -4.61
N GLY A 704 7.39 21.34 -4.98
CA GLY A 704 7.24 21.87 -6.34
C GLY A 704 6.68 20.88 -7.37
N ILE A 705 6.02 19.80 -6.93
CA ILE A 705 5.49 18.74 -7.80
C ILE A 705 4.01 18.95 -8.12
N ALA A 706 3.21 19.43 -7.15
CA ALA A 706 1.78 19.66 -7.33
C ALA A 706 1.44 21.11 -7.70
N ARG A 707 0.28 21.29 -8.35
CA ARG A 707 -0.35 22.60 -8.60
C ARG A 707 -0.83 23.27 -7.29
N PRO A 708 -1.01 24.60 -7.27
CA PRO A 708 -1.57 25.35 -6.14
C PRO A 708 -3.09 25.16 -6.00
N GLY A 709 -3.58 23.92 -6.04
CA GLY A 709 -5.01 23.59 -6.01
C GLY A 709 -5.74 23.87 -7.34
N PRO A 710 -7.03 23.50 -7.43
CA PRO A 710 -7.86 23.76 -8.60
C PRO A 710 -8.28 25.23 -8.69
N THR A 711 -8.45 25.73 -9.91
CA THR A 711 -9.02 27.06 -10.16
C THR A 711 -10.53 27.07 -9.97
N MET A 712 -11.17 28.25 -9.86
CA MET A 712 -12.63 28.35 -9.86
C MET A 712 -13.25 27.70 -11.12
N ARG A 713 -12.59 27.86 -12.27
CA ARG A 713 -12.96 27.22 -13.52
C ARG A 713 -12.98 25.70 -13.40
N ASP A 714 -11.94 25.12 -12.78
CA ASP A 714 -11.86 23.67 -12.55
C ASP A 714 -12.96 23.18 -11.61
N ASN A 715 -13.23 23.92 -10.52
CA ASN A 715 -14.29 23.58 -9.57
C ASN A 715 -15.67 23.54 -10.25
N ARG A 716 -15.99 24.55 -11.07
CA ARG A 716 -17.24 24.60 -11.86
C ARG A 716 -17.32 23.43 -12.84
N ALA A 717 -16.25 23.19 -13.61
CA ALA A 717 -16.22 22.11 -14.60
C ALA A 717 -16.36 20.73 -13.97
N VAL A 718 -15.62 20.44 -12.89
CA VAL A 718 -15.71 19.16 -12.18
C VAL A 718 -17.09 18.95 -11.57
N THR A 719 -17.68 19.98 -10.95
CA THR A 719 -19.02 19.88 -10.35
C THR A 719 -20.09 19.62 -11.41
N ALA A 720 -20.07 20.38 -12.51
CA ALA A 720 -21.01 20.21 -13.62
C ALA A 720 -20.86 18.83 -14.27
N MET A 721 -19.62 18.39 -14.53
CA MET A 721 -19.38 17.09 -15.13
C MET A 721 -19.66 15.93 -14.19
N ALA A 722 -19.49 16.08 -12.88
CA ALA A 722 -19.93 15.06 -11.91
C ALA A 722 -21.44 14.86 -11.98
N ARG A 723 -22.22 15.96 -12.02
CA ARG A 723 -23.67 15.91 -12.22
C ARG A 723 -24.06 15.18 -13.51
N LEU A 724 -23.39 15.46 -14.62
CA LEU A 724 -23.72 14.87 -15.92
C LEU A 724 -23.28 13.40 -16.02
N LEU A 725 -22.04 13.09 -15.67
CA LEU A 725 -21.45 11.75 -15.84
C LEU A 725 -21.95 10.72 -14.82
N LEU A 726 -22.42 11.16 -13.67
CA LEU A 726 -23.01 10.29 -12.65
C LEU A 726 -24.53 10.19 -12.76
N HIS A 727 -25.18 10.95 -13.65
CA HIS A 727 -26.61 10.84 -13.89
C HIS A 727 -26.95 9.54 -14.65
N PRO A 728 -28.07 8.85 -14.33
CA PRO A 728 -28.99 9.10 -13.21
C PRO A 728 -28.59 8.39 -11.90
N TYR A 729 -27.42 7.75 -11.86
CA TYR A 729 -27.05 6.74 -10.86
C TYR A 729 -26.67 7.29 -9.48
N ILE A 730 -25.93 8.41 -9.40
CA ILE A 730 -25.60 9.09 -8.13
C ILE A 730 -26.24 10.48 -8.17
N PRO A 731 -27.45 10.65 -7.60
CA PRO A 731 -28.21 11.89 -7.75
C PRO A 731 -27.69 13.01 -6.84
N ASN A 732 -26.97 12.70 -5.77
CA ASN A 732 -26.51 13.69 -4.80
C ASN A 732 -25.06 14.08 -5.06
N ILE A 733 -24.85 15.37 -5.35
CA ILE A 733 -23.53 15.97 -5.58
C ILE A 733 -23.30 17.02 -4.48
N GLN A 734 -22.35 16.72 -3.59
CA GLN A 734 -21.97 17.56 -2.46
C GLN A 734 -20.81 18.49 -2.83
N THR A 735 -20.94 19.76 -2.42
CA THR A 735 -19.86 20.76 -2.48
C THR A 735 -19.23 20.97 -1.10
N SER A 736 -17.92 21.23 -1.06
CA SER A 736 -17.17 21.42 0.20
C SER A 736 -16.95 22.90 0.50
N TRP A 737 -17.83 23.48 1.32
CA TRP A 737 -17.68 24.87 1.77
C TRP A 737 -16.40 25.10 2.59
N VAL A 738 -15.88 24.08 3.26
CA VAL A 738 -14.62 24.14 4.02
C VAL A 738 -13.43 24.45 3.10
N LYS A 739 -13.51 24.04 1.83
CA LYS A 739 -12.43 24.19 0.84
C LYS A 739 -12.66 25.40 -0.07
N LEU A 740 -13.91 25.76 -0.33
CA LEU A 740 -14.30 26.78 -1.30
C LEU A 740 -14.75 28.11 -0.67
N GLY A 741 -15.03 28.12 0.64
CA GLY A 741 -15.77 29.18 1.29
C GLY A 741 -17.25 29.20 0.89
N ALA A 742 -18.00 30.13 1.47
CA ALA A 742 -19.44 30.26 1.24
C ALA A 742 -19.75 30.64 -0.21
N GLU A 743 -19.05 31.63 -0.76
CA GLU A 743 -19.26 32.11 -2.14
C GLU A 743 -18.96 31.03 -3.17
N GLY A 744 -17.85 30.30 -3.01
CA GLY A 744 -17.50 29.21 -3.90
C GLY A 744 -18.51 28.06 -3.84
N ALA A 745 -19.00 27.69 -2.66
CA ALA A 745 -20.04 26.67 -2.52
C ALA A 745 -21.38 27.10 -3.16
N VAL A 746 -21.78 28.38 -3.03
CA VAL A 746 -22.95 28.93 -3.72
C VAL A 746 -22.80 28.82 -5.25
N GLU A 747 -21.60 29.10 -5.77
CA GLU A 747 -21.32 28.94 -7.20
C GLU A 747 -21.39 27.47 -7.64
N MET A 748 -20.96 26.52 -6.79
CA MET A 748 -21.09 25.09 -7.09
C MET A 748 -22.54 24.62 -7.09
N LEU A 749 -23.41 25.16 -6.22
CA LEU A 749 -24.85 24.90 -6.23
C LEU A 749 -25.50 25.35 -7.54
N ARG A 750 -25.02 26.46 -8.12
CA ARG A 750 -25.43 26.95 -9.45
C ARG A 750 -24.80 26.17 -10.62
N SER A 751 -23.84 25.30 -10.33
CA SER A 751 -23.10 24.51 -11.32
C SER A 751 -23.48 23.02 -11.30
N GLY A 752 -24.56 22.63 -10.61
CA GLY A 752 -25.10 21.27 -10.60
C GLY A 752 -25.02 20.51 -9.27
N ALA A 753 -24.40 21.10 -8.23
CA ALA A 753 -24.44 20.55 -6.87
C ALA A 753 -25.83 20.75 -6.22
N ASN A 754 -26.18 19.87 -5.29
CA ASN A 754 -27.44 19.94 -4.54
C ASN A 754 -27.29 19.69 -3.03
N ASP A 755 -26.06 19.53 -2.54
CA ASP A 755 -25.81 19.28 -1.13
C ASP A 755 -24.65 20.12 -0.60
N LEU A 756 -24.84 20.71 0.59
CA LEU A 756 -23.85 21.54 1.28
C LEU A 756 -22.99 20.75 2.27
N GLY A 757 -23.26 19.46 2.45
CA GLY A 757 -22.62 18.64 3.47
C GLY A 757 -23.04 19.03 4.88
N GLY A 758 -22.07 19.02 5.79
CA GLY A 758 -22.29 19.03 7.22
C GLY A 758 -22.06 20.36 7.93
N THR A 759 -22.61 20.49 9.14
CA THR A 759 -22.17 21.48 10.14
C THR A 759 -20.73 21.24 10.62
N LEU A 760 -20.30 19.97 10.57
CA LEU A 760 -18.99 19.40 10.95
C LEU A 760 -18.57 19.56 12.41
N MET A 761 -18.90 20.69 13.06
CA MET A 761 -18.60 21.07 14.45
C MET A 761 -17.10 21.17 14.80
N GLU A 762 -16.26 20.39 14.13
CA GLU A 762 -14.83 20.26 14.28
C GLU A 762 -14.28 19.77 12.93
N GLU A 763 -13.36 20.50 12.29
CA GLU A 763 -12.77 20.09 11.00
C GLU A 763 -11.28 20.42 11.00
N THR A 764 -10.48 19.47 11.50
CA THR A 764 -9.05 19.67 11.76
C THR A 764 -8.20 19.38 10.51
N ILE A 765 -8.62 18.47 9.62
CA ILE A 765 -7.85 18.02 8.46
C ILE A 765 -7.60 19.17 7.47
N SER A 766 -8.67 19.80 6.98
CA SER A 766 -8.59 20.88 6.00
C SER A 766 -7.89 22.12 6.57
N ARG A 767 -8.04 22.35 7.88
CA ARG A 767 -7.37 23.43 8.60
C ARG A 767 -5.86 23.19 8.71
N MET A 768 -5.43 21.96 9.04
CA MET A 768 -4.02 21.55 9.02
C MET A 768 -3.39 21.68 7.63
N ALA A 769 -4.16 21.41 6.57
CA ALA A 769 -3.72 21.63 5.19
C ALA A 769 -3.58 23.11 4.81
N GLY A 770 -4.17 24.03 5.58
CA GLY A 770 -4.06 25.47 5.41
C GLY A 770 -5.33 26.17 4.90
N SER A 771 -6.51 25.55 4.99
CA SER A 771 -7.77 26.23 4.65
C SER A 771 -8.05 27.39 5.60
N SER A 772 -8.55 28.52 5.09
CA SER A 772 -8.91 29.73 5.83
C SER A 772 -10.41 29.86 6.14
N TYR A 773 -11.26 28.94 5.68
CA TYR A 773 -12.72 29.10 5.68
C TYR A 773 -13.45 28.60 6.96
N GLY A 774 -12.69 28.22 7.99
CA GLY A 774 -13.20 27.81 9.29
C GLY A 774 -13.44 26.30 9.45
N SER A 775 -13.69 25.87 10.68
CA SER A 775 -13.86 24.48 11.11
C SER A 775 -15.33 24.06 11.34
N TYR A 776 -16.27 25.01 11.21
CA TYR A 776 -17.69 24.82 11.50
C TYR A 776 -18.58 25.82 10.74
N LYS A 777 -19.82 25.40 10.43
CA LYS A 777 -20.93 26.26 10.00
C LYS A 777 -22.22 25.93 10.75
N SER A 778 -22.94 26.97 11.15
CA SER A 778 -24.26 26.83 11.76
C SER A 778 -25.35 26.49 10.75
N VAL A 779 -26.44 25.91 11.25
CA VAL A 779 -27.62 25.62 10.43
C VAL A 779 -28.11 26.89 9.71
N GLY A 780 -28.12 28.03 10.39
CA GLY A 780 -28.52 29.31 9.80
C GLY A 780 -27.61 29.76 8.66
N GLU A 781 -26.30 29.55 8.77
CA GLU A 781 -25.36 29.87 7.69
C GLU A 781 -25.52 28.95 6.49
N LEU A 782 -25.76 27.64 6.70
CA LEU A 782 -26.02 26.70 5.61
C LEU A 782 -27.32 27.05 4.87
N VAL A 783 -28.37 27.42 5.62
CA VAL A 783 -29.63 27.91 5.04
C VAL A 783 -29.39 29.18 4.22
N ALA A 784 -28.64 30.15 4.75
CA ALA A 784 -28.33 31.38 4.04
C ALA A 784 -27.55 31.13 2.73
N MET A 785 -26.68 30.12 2.69
CA MET A 785 -25.98 29.73 1.46
C MET A 785 -26.93 29.14 0.41
N ALA A 786 -27.87 28.27 0.81
CA ALA A 786 -28.90 27.77 -0.11
C ALA A 786 -29.78 28.91 -0.65
N GLU A 787 -30.19 29.83 0.22
CA GLU A 787 -30.97 31.01 -0.14
C GLU A 787 -30.21 31.92 -1.11
N ALA A 788 -28.90 32.12 -0.90
CA ALA A 788 -28.05 32.88 -1.82
C ALA A 788 -27.91 32.19 -3.20
N ALA A 789 -28.03 30.87 -3.25
CA ALA A 789 -28.15 30.12 -4.51
C ALA A 789 -29.57 30.17 -5.11
N GLY A 790 -30.53 30.80 -4.43
CA GLY A 790 -31.92 30.93 -4.86
C GLY A 790 -32.78 29.70 -4.56
N ARG A 791 -32.42 28.90 -3.55
CA ARG A 791 -33.04 27.60 -3.27
C ARG A 791 -33.42 27.39 -1.81
N PRO A 792 -34.49 26.63 -1.53
CA PRO A 792 -34.81 26.22 -0.17
C PRO A 792 -33.78 25.22 0.36
N ALA A 793 -33.52 25.29 1.67
CA ALA A 793 -32.66 24.34 2.37
C ALA A 793 -33.49 23.25 3.06
N ARG A 794 -33.03 21.99 3.00
CA ARG A 794 -33.70 20.85 3.66
C ARG A 794 -32.71 20.02 4.50
N PRO A 795 -32.98 19.75 5.79
CA PRO A 795 -32.15 18.84 6.57
C PRO A 795 -32.33 17.39 6.08
N ARG A 796 -31.24 16.62 6.05
CA ARG A 796 -31.23 15.20 5.66
C ARG A 796 -30.52 14.32 6.69
N THR A 797 -30.80 13.02 6.66
CA THR A 797 -29.94 12.00 7.27
C THR A 797 -28.78 11.63 6.33
N THR A 798 -27.85 10.80 6.80
CA THR A 798 -26.73 10.26 5.99
C THR A 798 -27.22 9.56 4.72
N LEU A 799 -28.33 8.83 4.82
CA LEU A 799 -28.95 8.12 3.69
C LEU A 799 -29.94 8.98 2.89
N TYR A 800 -29.85 10.31 2.99
CA TYR A 800 -30.75 11.27 2.33
C TYR A 800 -32.25 11.11 2.69
N GLY A 801 -32.53 10.56 3.88
CA GLY A 801 -33.88 10.45 4.43
C GLY A 801 -34.32 11.68 5.24
N GLU A 802 -35.53 11.61 5.80
CA GLU A 802 -36.08 12.67 6.64
C GLU A 802 -35.44 12.66 8.04
N VAL A 803 -35.07 13.85 8.52
CA VAL A 803 -34.55 14.02 9.89
C VAL A 803 -35.73 14.08 10.87
N PRO A 804 -35.73 13.29 11.97
CA PRO A 804 -36.81 13.35 12.96
C PRO A 804 -37.03 14.76 13.50
N GLU A 805 -38.29 15.17 13.68
CA GLU A 805 -38.64 16.53 14.14
C GLU A 805 -37.93 16.92 15.44
N GLU A 806 -37.77 15.97 16.34
CA GLU A 806 -37.14 16.17 17.63
C GLU A 806 -35.65 16.55 17.47
N ARG A 807 -34.94 15.94 16.51
CA ARG A 807 -33.57 16.32 16.13
C ARG A 807 -33.53 17.69 15.44
N GLN A 808 -34.48 17.98 14.56
CA GLN A 808 -34.58 19.31 13.92
C GLN A 808 -34.79 20.43 14.95
N ARG A 809 -35.63 20.19 15.97
CA ARG A 809 -35.84 21.15 17.07
C ARG A 809 -34.57 21.38 17.88
N ALA A 810 -33.84 20.32 18.22
CA ALA A 810 -32.55 20.42 18.91
C ALA A 810 -31.53 21.22 18.09
N ALA A 811 -31.38 20.91 16.80
CA ALA A 811 -30.48 21.62 15.89
C ALA A 811 -30.85 23.10 15.73
N LYS A 812 -32.14 23.42 15.64
CA LYS A 812 -32.59 24.82 15.56
C LYS A 812 -32.32 25.58 16.86
N ALA A 813 -32.49 24.95 18.02
CA ALA A 813 -32.26 25.58 19.32
C ALA A 813 -30.78 25.90 19.56
N SER A 814 -29.88 25.02 19.14
CA SER A 814 -28.42 25.17 19.27
C SER A 814 -27.76 25.90 18.08
N GLY A 815 -28.47 26.02 16.96
CA GLY A 815 -27.86 26.38 15.66
C GLY A 815 -26.96 25.26 15.09
N GLY A 816 -27.03 24.05 15.64
CA GLY A 816 -26.07 22.97 15.40
C GLY A 816 -24.69 23.27 15.98
N ARG A 817 -24.59 24.22 16.93
CA ARG A 817 -23.32 24.68 17.51
C ARG A 817 -23.05 23.97 18.84
N LEU A 818 -21.82 23.51 19.01
CA LEU A 818 -21.35 23.01 20.31
C LEU A 818 -21.21 24.18 21.31
N PRO A 819 -21.68 24.03 22.56
CA PRO A 819 -21.53 25.05 23.59
C PRO A 819 -20.05 25.23 24.00
N GLU A 820 -19.29 24.14 24.02
CA GLU A 820 -17.86 24.09 24.30
C GLU A 820 -17.22 22.94 23.52
N LEU A 821 -15.99 23.16 23.02
CA LEU A 821 -15.20 22.11 22.39
C LEU A 821 -14.44 21.33 23.47
N LEU A 822 -14.64 20.01 23.52
CA LEU A 822 -13.83 19.15 24.40
C LEU A 822 -12.36 19.20 23.97
N PRO A 823 -11.42 19.27 24.94
CA PRO A 823 -10.00 19.19 24.63
C PRO A 823 -9.66 17.80 24.07
N VAL A 824 -8.56 17.72 23.30
CA VAL A 824 -8.07 16.44 22.76
C VAL A 824 -7.70 15.50 23.91
N LEU A 825 -7.09 16.05 24.96
CA LEU A 825 -6.65 15.37 26.19
C LEU A 825 -6.87 16.30 27.38
N GLU A 826 -7.05 15.72 28.58
CA GLU A 826 -7.22 16.47 29.84
C GLU A 826 -5.97 17.27 30.25
#